data_AF-A0A6P0VV58-F1
#
_entry.id   AF-A0A6P0VV58-F1
#
_cell.length_a   1.000
_cell.length_b   1.000
_cell.length_c   1.000
_cell.angle_alpha   90.00
_cell.angle_beta   90.00
_cell.angle_gamma   90.00
#
_symmetry.space_group_name_H-M   'P 1'
#
loop_
_entity.id
_entity.type
_entity.pdbx_description
1 polymer ?
#
loop_
_entity_poly.entity_id
_entity_poly.type
_entity_poly.pdbx_seq_one_letter_code
_entity_poly.pdbx_strand_id
1 'polypeptide(L)'
;MGDIDSGYQFGKLALQLLDEFDAKELYASVNVLFATHIGYWKDHTCTTLPFHLEGLRKGLETGNLEYAGYGAAEYCQYLFLVGESLDIVEKQCCQYLLLIQKLKLKFHLLYLAPWQQAVLNLQGNFKLSPTLLVGECYDEREHIPQILDDNQLTLGFVNFFVKGLLCFLLGEYQEAIKYTDIALKNRAGVFGTYFIPTTVFYSSLSLLAICCNVEELRQKQKLQEILKNLSILEKCATNAPMNYIHKYALVKAEYSRVLGQKLEAIELYDKSIVGAKENKYIQEQALANELAAKFYLGWGKEKVAAGYMQEAYYCYSHWGAKAKVADLETRYPELLHPILQTSVTSVDILETLTTIATPTVSVYSSTLHSSSSSSLNQAFDFASILKASQAISGTIQLDELLRQLTQIILQNSGGDRCVLILPNSTGEWQVEAIATAESINLCGIPLENHANLPLNLIQYVKNTQEVLVIDNLHTDLPIIDPYLDQQQPQSLLCLPLLHQGQLVGILYVSNQSTQGVFTRDRILILNFLCTQAAISLENARLYQNLEQRVEERTQALRKSQQELSDYVENAATPLHWLDANGIIVWANQTELDFLGYSREEFIGQPIAKFHVDEDVIEDILARLLNNETLCNYEARLRCKDGSIRYVQINSNVFYQDGEFIHTRCFTTDITERQRAEMTLQNLFAGTAALTGPDFFSALVRHIAEALQASHSFITEVVDGDRLHFLAAWADGEYLPNDTIDARGTTCAVVLKEGAYHCEQDVVASFPHNPRLAVMGVESYQGIALQDRQGQVLGTLCILARQPIVDPERSEQILRVFAARAAAELERQRAEHAMEQLNRELEKRVRERTAQLAASEERLKTLFNQAADAIFLLGEQGFIDCNRAALHLLRFSNKKELFALEPNQISPERQPDGQLSAVKAQSMIQEALQRSSFRFEWVHQRSDGEQFWAEITLTPIKYQEEIIFHCIARDISDRKQLEQEQARLIGVLEATPDFIGIATAKGEILWHNKRLREFRSDLGNPDNHQLISDCHPDWVNQIIVNEALPSAIQHGSRSGELALLDEKGHEIP
;
A
#
# COMPACT_ATOMS: atom_id res chain seq x y z
N MET A 1 -10.00 16.81 2.54
CA MET A 1 -8.58 16.40 2.56
C MET A 1 -8.22 15.93 1.15
N GLY A 2 -7.19 16.48 0.53
CA GLY A 2 -6.84 16.17 -0.87
C GLY A 2 -5.38 16.40 -1.25
N ASP A 3 -4.53 16.77 -0.29
CA ASP A 3 -3.09 16.95 -0.50
C ASP A 3 -2.33 15.74 0.05
N ILE A 4 -2.16 14.74 -0.82
CA ILE A 4 -1.52 13.46 -0.50
C ILE A 4 -0.02 13.65 -0.28
N ASP A 5 0.62 14.56 -1.02
CA ASP A 5 2.06 14.83 -0.91
C ASP A 5 2.40 15.38 0.46
N SER A 6 1.68 16.41 0.92
CA SER A 6 1.88 16.96 2.27
C SER A 6 1.60 15.92 3.35
N GLY A 7 0.53 15.13 3.21
CA GLY A 7 0.21 14.06 4.17
C GLY A 7 1.32 13.02 4.29
N TYR A 8 1.92 12.62 3.18
CA TYR A 8 3.05 11.69 3.16
C TYR A 8 4.31 12.29 3.81
N GLN A 9 4.64 13.56 3.53
CA GLN A 9 5.76 14.25 4.17
C GLN A 9 5.57 14.37 5.69
N PHE A 10 4.36 14.70 6.15
CA PHE A 10 4.06 14.72 7.59
C PHE A 10 4.12 13.33 8.22
N GLY A 11 3.69 12.28 7.52
CA GLY A 11 3.84 10.91 7.98
C GLY A 11 5.31 10.50 8.16
N LYS A 12 6.17 10.85 7.19
CA LYS A 12 7.61 10.63 7.32
C LYS A 12 8.25 11.44 8.44
N LEU A 13 7.84 12.70 8.58
CA LEU A 13 8.30 13.55 9.68
C LEU A 13 7.90 12.94 11.03
N ALA A 14 6.67 12.45 11.17
CA ALA A 14 6.22 11.78 12.39
C ALA A 14 7.07 10.55 12.74
N LEU A 15 7.43 9.72 11.75
CA LEU A 15 8.36 8.60 11.95
C LEU A 15 9.76 9.07 12.38
N GLN A 16 10.28 10.15 11.80
CA GLN A 16 11.58 10.71 12.18
C GLN A 16 11.55 11.27 13.61
N LEU A 17 10.48 11.96 13.99
CA LEU A 17 10.32 12.54 15.33
C LEU A 17 10.18 11.44 16.40
N LEU A 18 9.62 10.27 16.06
CA LEU A 18 9.58 9.15 17.00
C LEU A 18 10.98 8.72 17.44
N ASP A 19 11.89 8.60 16.47
CA ASP A 19 13.28 8.18 16.73
C ASP A 19 14.07 9.30 17.41
N GLU A 20 13.84 10.57 17.05
CA GLU A 20 14.53 11.73 17.63
C GLU A 20 14.17 11.96 19.10
N PHE A 21 12.90 11.79 19.47
CA PHE A 21 12.41 12.06 20.83
C PHE A 21 12.26 10.82 21.72
N ASP A 22 12.64 9.63 21.24
CA ASP A 22 12.46 8.32 21.91
C ASP A 22 11.04 8.15 22.50
N ALA A 23 10.02 8.56 21.72
CA ALA A 23 8.62 8.62 22.16
C ALA A 23 7.95 7.23 22.14
N LYS A 24 8.40 6.33 23.03
CA LYS A 24 8.03 4.90 23.06
C LYS A 24 6.52 4.65 23.07
N GLU A 25 5.75 5.46 23.79
CA GLU A 25 4.29 5.29 23.91
C GLU A 25 3.53 5.50 22.60
N LEU A 26 4.06 6.34 21.70
CA LEU A 26 3.45 6.66 20.40
C LEU A 26 3.99 5.79 19.27
N TYR A 27 5.03 5.00 19.51
CA TYR A 27 5.72 4.25 18.47
C TYR A 27 4.78 3.27 17.76
N ALA A 28 3.97 2.54 18.53
CA ALA A 28 3.03 1.57 18.00
C ALA A 28 1.96 2.21 17.09
N SER A 29 1.34 3.29 17.55
CA SER A 29 0.25 3.95 16.83
C SER A 29 0.72 4.65 15.57
N VAL A 30 1.83 5.38 15.63
CA VAL A 30 2.36 6.10 14.46
C VAL A 30 2.83 5.13 13.38
N ASN A 31 3.49 4.01 13.72
CA ASN A 31 3.91 3.02 12.73
C ASN A 31 2.71 2.37 12.01
N VAL A 32 1.70 1.94 12.76
CA VAL A 32 0.48 1.35 12.18
C VAL A 32 -0.26 2.39 11.34
N LEU A 33 -0.53 3.59 11.87
CA LEU A 33 -1.22 4.65 11.12
C LEU A 33 -0.49 5.06 9.85
N PHE A 34 0.84 5.15 9.90
CA PHE A 34 1.64 5.43 8.71
C PHE A 34 1.44 4.34 7.66
N ALA A 35 1.59 3.07 8.04
CA ALA A 35 1.47 1.95 7.12
C ALA A 35 0.07 1.87 6.47
N THR A 36 -0.97 2.02 7.29
CA THR A 36 -2.37 1.76 6.90
C THR A 36 -3.02 2.94 6.19
N HIS A 37 -2.67 4.19 6.53
CA HIS A 37 -3.40 5.38 6.06
C HIS A 37 -2.57 6.32 5.19
N ILE A 38 -1.24 6.21 5.21
CA ILE A 38 -0.36 7.21 4.59
C ILE A 38 0.57 6.58 3.55
N GLY A 39 1.39 5.60 3.94
CA GLY A 39 2.51 5.09 3.15
C GLY A 39 2.09 4.55 1.79
N TYR A 40 0.99 3.80 1.72
CA TYR A 40 0.52 3.17 0.48
C TYR A 40 0.14 4.15 -0.65
N TRP A 41 -0.05 5.44 -0.34
CA TRP A 41 -0.36 6.46 -1.33
C TRP A 41 0.84 6.88 -2.18
N LYS A 42 2.07 6.55 -1.77
CA LYS A 42 3.31 6.88 -2.48
C LYS A 42 4.30 5.72 -2.57
N ASP A 43 4.26 4.79 -1.62
CA ASP A 43 5.12 3.62 -1.59
C ASP A 43 4.37 2.35 -2.00
N HIS A 44 5.11 1.34 -2.43
CA HIS A 44 4.55 0.02 -2.70
C HIS A 44 3.98 -0.58 -1.40
N THR A 45 2.79 -1.19 -1.43
CA THR A 45 2.16 -1.72 -0.20
C THR A 45 3.04 -2.77 0.51
N CYS A 46 3.76 -3.61 -0.24
CA CYS A 46 4.78 -4.51 0.30
C CYS A 46 5.86 -3.80 1.17
N THR A 47 6.29 -2.58 0.82
CA THR A 47 7.30 -1.85 1.62
C THR A 47 6.73 -1.23 2.89
N THR A 48 5.40 -1.13 3.03
CA THR A 48 4.75 -0.66 4.26
C THR A 48 4.48 -1.77 5.27
N LEU A 49 4.52 -3.05 4.85
CA LEU A 49 4.30 -4.22 5.72
C LEU A 49 5.19 -4.26 6.98
N PRO A 50 6.50 -3.97 6.92
CA PRO A 50 7.36 -4.02 8.10
C PRO A 50 6.93 -3.06 9.22
N PHE A 51 6.31 -1.92 8.88
CA PHE A 51 5.84 -0.96 9.88
C PHE A 51 4.69 -1.53 10.72
N HIS A 52 3.84 -2.40 10.18
CA HIS A 52 2.82 -3.09 10.97
C HIS A 52 3.43 -4.05 12.00
N LEU A 53 4.49 -4.78 11.62
CA LEU A 53 5.22 -5.68 12.52
C LEU A 53 5.96 -4.91 13.61
N GLU A 54 6.57 -3.78 13.25
CA GLU A 54 7.25 -2.93 14.22
C GLU A 54 6.23 -2.30 15.19
N GLY A 55 5.09 -1.85 14.67
CA GLY A 55 3.98 -1.36 15.49
C GLY A 55 3.43 -2.43 16.44
N LEU A 56 3.32 -3.68 15.98
CA LEU A 56 2.99 -4.83 16.82
C LEU A 56 4.01 -5.04 17.94
N ARG A 57 5.29 -5.15 17.57
CA ARG A 57 6.38 -5.41 18.52
C ARG A 57 6.43 -4.33 19.60
N LYS A 58 6.41 -3.07 19.19
CA LYS A 58 6.43 -1.93 20.12
C LYS A 58 5.17 -1.81 20.94
N GLY A 59 4.00 -2.12 20.38
CA GLY A 59 2.75 -2.15 21.13
C GLY A 59 2.74 -3.19 22.24
N LEU A 60 3.37 -4.36 22.02
CA LEU A 60 3.57 -5.37 23.05
C LEU A 60 4.60 -4.92 24.12
N GLU A 61 5.69 -4.28 23.70
CA GLU A 61 6.73 -3.76 24.61
C GLU A 61 6.20 -2.64 25.53
N THR A 62 5.33 -1.77 25.02
CA THR A 62 4.80 -0.60 25.78
C THR A 62 3.43 -0.82 26.40
N GLY A 63 2.81 -1.98 26.18
CA GLY A 63 1.46 -2.29 26.66
C GLY A 63 0.32 -1.64 25.87
N ASN A 64 0.60 -1.03 24.71
CA ASN A 64 -0.41 -0.54 23.78
C ASN A 64 -1.02 -1.70 22.98
N LEU A 65 -1.86 -2.49 23.66
CA LEU A 65 -2.46 -3.72 23.12
C LEU A 65 -3.43 -3.47 21.95
N GLU A 66 -4.03 -2.29 21.87
CA GLU A 66 -4.93 -1.92 20.78
C GLU A 66 -4.17 -1.85 19.45
N TYR A 67 -3.12 -1.04 19.37
CA TYR A 67 -2.31 -0.95 18.15
C TYR A 67 -1.46 -2.19 17.90
N ALA A 68 -1.13 -2.97 18.93
CA ALA A 68 -0.58 -4.30 18.74
C ALA A 68 -1.57 -5.22 17.99
N GLY A 69 -2.86 -5.19 18.39
CA GLY A 69 -3.93 -5.91 17.71
C GLY A 69 -4.10 -5.50 16.26
N TYR A 70 -4.11 -4.18 15.98
CA TYR A 70 -4.18 -3.67 14.60
C TYR A 70 -2.95 -4.07 13.77
N GLY A 71 -1.74 -3.90 14.31
CA GLY A 71 -0.50 -4.29 13.62
C GLY A 71 -0.50 -5.77 13.23
N ALA A 72 -0.90 -6.66 14.15
CA ALA A 72 -1.02 -8.09 13.88
C ALA A 72 -2.08 -8.42 12.81
N ALA A 73 -3.27 -7.82 12.91
CA ALA A 73 -4.36 -8.10 11.98
C ALA A 73 -4.11 -7.53 10.59
N GLU A 74 -3.73 -6.26 10.50
CA GLU A 74 -3.53 -5.56 9.22
C GLU A 74 -2.33 -6.12 8.46
N TYR A 75 -1.26 -6.56 9.14
CA TYR A 75 -0.14 -7.25 8.48
C TYR A 75 -0.63 -8.46 7.67
N CYS A 76 -1.43 -9.34 8.28
CA CYS A 76 -1.98 -10.51 7.61
C CYS A 76 -2.94 -10.16 6.47
N GLN A 77 -3.82 -9.18 6.69
CA GLN A 77 -4.77 -8.72 5.67
C GLN A 77 -4.04 -8.15 4.45
N TYR A 78 -2.97 -7.39 4.68
CA TYR A 78 -2.20 -6.78 3.61
C TYR A 78 -1.32 -7.79 2.88
N LEU A 79 -0.78 -8.83 3.56
CA LEU A 79 -0.11 -9.96 2.90
C LEU A 79 -1.01 -10.61 1.84
N PHE A 80 -2.29 -10.84 2.18
CA PHE A 80 -3.26 -11.34 1.22
C PHE A 80 -3.44 -10.36 0.05
N LEU A 81 -3.61 -9.07 0.34
CA LEU A 81 -3.89 -8.05 -0.67
C LEU A 81 -2.73 -7.74 -1.61
N VAL A 82 -1.47 -7.98 -1.19
CA VAL A 82 -0.30 -7.84 -2.07
C VAL A 82 -0.01 -9.09 -2.90
N GLY A 83 -0.71 -10.21 -2.64
CA GLY A 83 -0.54 -11.43 -3.42
C GLY A 83 0.50 -12.40 -2.89
N GLU A 84 0.81 -12.37 -1.60
CA GLU A 84 1.69 -13.39 -1.02
C GLU A 84 1.05 -14.78 -1.09
N SER A 85 1.90 -15.81 -1.08
CA SER A 85 1.45 -17.21 -1.11
C SER A 85 0.44 -17.48 0.01
N LEU A 86 -0.71 -18.06 -0.34
CA LEU A 86 -1.78 -18.34 0.62
C LEU A 86 -1.33 -19.24 1.77
N ASP A 87 -0.31 -20.10 1.56
CA ASP A 87 0.29 -20.92 2.63
C ASP A 87 1.03 -20.07 3.67
N ILE A 88 1.71 -19.00 3.23
CA ILE A 88 2.38 -18.05 4.13
C ILE A 88 1.32 -17.23 4.86
N VAL A 89 0.31 -16.74 4.15
CA VAL A 89 -0.78 -15.94 4.74
C VAL A 89 -1.52 -16.75 5.81
N GLU A 90 -1.86 -18.01 5.54
CA GLU A 90 -2.52 -18.90 6.50
C GLU A 90 -1.69 -19.06 7.77
N LYS A 91 -0.40 -19.37 7.61
CA LYS A 91 0.53 -19.55 8.73
C LYS A 91 0.63 -18.30 9.61
N GLN A 92 0.74 -17.12 9.00
CA GLN A 92 0.81 -15.84 9.73
C GLN A 92 -0.53 -15.53 10.42
N CYS A 93 -1.66 -15.72 9.74
CA CYS A 93 -2.99 -15.57 10.33
C CYS A 93 -3.16 -16.46 11.56
N CYS A 94 -2.77 -17.74 11.48
CA CYS A 94 -2.86 -18.69 12.58
C CYS A 94 -2.01 -18.24 13.78
N GLN A 95 -0.76 -17.85 13.54
CA GLN A 95 0.14 -17.34 14.58
C GLN A 95 -0.44 -16.12 15.31
N TYR A 96 -0.92 -15.12 14.55
CA TYR A 96 -1.38 -13.86 15.13
C TYR A 96 -2.79 -13.94 15.71
N LEU A 97 -3.68 -14.80 15.21
CA LEU A 97 -4.96 -15.07 15.85
C LEU A 97 -4.77 -15.72 17.22
N LEU A 98 -3.84 -16.66 17.36
CA LEU A 98 -3.48 -17.25 18.65
C LEU A 98 -2.95 -16.18 19.63
N LEU A 99 -2.14 -15.24 19.15
CA LEU A 99 -1.67 -14.11 19.96
C LEU A 99 -2.83 -13.20 20.39
N ILE A 100 -3.67 -12.77 19.45
CA ILE A 100 -4.84 -11.91 19.71
C ILE A 100 -5.81 -12.56 20.71
N GLN A 101 -6.00 -13.88 20.60
CA GLN A 101 -6.83 -14.66 21.51
C GLN A 101 -6.23 -14.73 22.92
N LYS A 102 -4.90 -14.95 23.03
CA LYS A 102 -4.19 -14.89 24.33
C LYS A 102 -4.30 -13.52 24.99
N LEU A 103 -4.25 -12.45 24.20
CA LEU A 103 -4.42 -11.07 24.66
C LEU A 103 -5.89 -10.68 24.92
N LYS A 104 -6.84 -11.59 24.66
CA LYS A 104 -8.30 -11.40 24.85
C LYS A 104 -8.88 -10.20 24.07
N LEU A 105 -8.30 -9.89 22.91
CA LEU A 105 -8.72 -8.77 22.06
C LEU A 105 -9.85 -9.17 21.10
N LYS A 106 -11.09 -9.25 21.61
CA LYS A 106 -12.26 -9.76 20.86
C LYS A 106 -12.51 -9.04 19.52
N PHE A 107 -12.38 -7.71 19.50
CA PHE A 107 -12.57 -6.91 18.27
C PHE A 107 -11.60 -7.35 17.16
N HIS A 108 -10.31 -7.43 17.48
CA HIS A 108 -9.26 -7.80 16.53
C HIS A 108 -9.39 -9.25 16.05
N LEU A 109 -9.94 -10.14 16.89
CA LEU A 109 -10.24 -11.50 16.49
C LEU A 109 -11.30 -11.52 15.36
N LEU A 110 -12.40 -10.78 15.52
CA LEU A 110 -13.44 -10.65 14.49
C LEU A 110 -12.99 -9.83 13.27
N TYR A 111 -11.90 -9.08 13.40
CA TYR A 111 -11.29 -8.31 12.33
C TYR A 111 -10.39 -9.19 11.43
N LEU A 112 -9.64 -10.15 11.99
CA LEU A 112 -8.72 -11.02 11.25
C LEU A 112 -9.32 -12.40 10.87
N ALA A 113 -10.12 -13.02 11.73
CA ALA A 113 -10.70 -14.35 11.50
C ALA A 113 -11.40 -14.55 10.13
N PRO A 114 -12.20 -13.62 9.59
CA PRO A 114 -12.81 -13.81 8.26
C PRO A 114 -11.78 -13.94 7.14
N TRP A 115 -10.61 -13.30 7.26
CA TRP A 115 -9.53 -13.42 6.27
C TRP A 115 -8.88 -14.79 6.30
N GLN A 116 -8.59 -15.33 7.50
CA GLN A 116 -8.08 -16.70 7.61
C GLN A 116 -9.07 -17.70 7.00
N GLN A 117 -10.37 -17.54 7.28
CA GLN A 117 -11.37 -18.44 6.73
C GLN A 117 -11.48 -18.31 5.20
N ALA A 118 -11.34 -17.10 4.64
CA ALA A 118 -11.30 -16.91 3.18
C ALA A 118 -10.08 -17.57 2.54
N VAL A 119 -8.91 -17.51 3.19
CA VAL A 119 -7.68 -18.18 2.73
C VAL A 119 -7.89 -19.70 2.72
N LEU A 120 -8.41 -20.27 3.80
CA LEU A 120 -8.72 -21.71 3.89
C LEU A 120 -9.72 -22.13 2.80
N ASN A 121 -10.76 -21.32 2.56
CA ASN A 121 -11.72 -21.57 1.50
C ASN A 121 -11.05 -21.60 0.11
N LEU A 122 -10.16 -20.66 -0.18
CA LEU A 122 -9.41 -20.61 -1.44
C LEU A 122 -8.42 -21.77 -1.59
N GLN A 123 -7.82 -22.25 -0.49
CA GLN A 123 -6.98 -23.45 -0.46
C GLN A 123 -7.78 -24.76 -0.58
N GLY A 124 -9.12 -24.70 -0.61
CA GLY A 124 -9.99 -25.88 -0.73
C GLY A 124 -10.40 -26.52 0.61
N ASN A 125 -10.08 -25.90 1.75
CA ASN A 125 -10.40 -26.36 3.10
C ASN A 125 -11.71 -25.75 3.63
N PHE A 126 -12.79 -25.74 2.84
CA PHE A 126 -14.11 -25.23 3.23
C PHE A 126 -15.05 -26.36 3.69
N LYS A 127 -16.02 -26.06 4.57
CA LYS A 127 -16.98 -27.07 5.07
C LYS A 127 -18.22 -27.25 4.20
N LEU A 128 -18.83 -26.15 3.77
CA LEU A 128 -20.13 -26.16 3.07
C LEU A 128 -20.00 -25.74 1.61
N SER A 129 -19.46 -24.54 1.38
CA SER A 129 -19.29 -23.94 0.06
C SER A 129 -18.03 -23.11 0.07
N PRO A 130 -17.27 -23.03 -1.04
CA PRO A 130 -16.09 -22.19 -1.13
C PRO A 130 -16.42 -20.70 -0.99
N THR A 131 -17.67 -20.27 -1.22
CA THR A 131 -18.12 -18.86 -1.09
C THR A 131 -18.67 -18.48 0.29
N LEU A 132 -18.93 -19.44 1.17
CA LEU A 132 -19.45 -19.19 2.52
C LEU A 132 -18.30 -19.17 3.53
N LEU A 133 -18.19 -18.10 4.32
CA LEU A 133 -17.19 -17.98 5.38
C LEU A 133 -17.61 -18.77 6.64
N VAL A 134 -17.76 -20.09 6.48
CA VAL A 134 -18.13 -21.03 7.54
C VAL A 134 -17.08 -22.13 7.61
N GLY A 135 -16.31 -22.16 8.70
CA GLY A 135 -15.28 -23.18 8.90
C GLY A 135 -14.93 -23.41 10.37
N GLU A 136 -13.66 -23.61 10.65
CA GLU A 136 -13.15 -23.80 12.02
C GLU A 136 -12.77 -22.48 12.69
N CYS A 137 -12.36 -21.50 11.88
CA CYS A 137 -11.84 -20.22 12.36
C CYS A 137 -12.92 -19.14 12.49
N TYR A 138 -13.97 -19.23 11.68
CA TYR A 138 -15.03 -18.22 11.61
C TYR A 138 -16.36 -18.82 11.13
N ASP A 139 -17.47 -18.36 11.71
CA ASP A 139 -18.83 -18.64 11.24
C ASP A 139 -19.58 -17.33 10.98
N GLU A 140 -19.74 -16.99 9.70
CA GLU A 140 -20.47 -15.78 9.30
C GLU A 140 -21.94 -15.76 9.72
N ARG A 141 -22.56 -16.91 9.98
CA ARG A 141 -23.99 -16.99 10.37
C ARG A 141 -24.22 -16.54 11.80
N GLU A 142 -23.20 -16.66 12.65
CA GLU A 142 -23.22 -16.20 14.03
C GLU A 142 -22.83 -14.73 14.11
N HIS A 143 -21.72 -14.36 13.46
CA HIS A 143 -21.09 -13.06 13.70
C HIS A 143 -21.63 -11.92 12.82
N ILE A 144 -22.01 -12.17 11.56
CA ILE A 144 -22.51 -11.10 10.68
C ILE A 144 -23.81 -10.46 11.23
N PRO A 145 -24.83 -11.22 11.68
CA PRO A 145 -26.02 -10.62 12.27
C PRO A 145 -25.69 -9.73 13.48
N GLN A 146 -24.82 -10.21 14.36
CA GLN A 146 -24.39 -9.44 15.54
C GLN A 146 -23.65 -8.14 15.15
N ILE A 147 -22.76 -8.19 14.15
CA ILE A 147 -22.03 -7.00 13.69
C ILE A 147 -22.99 -5.94 13.12
N LEU A 148 -24.03 -6.37 12.41
CA LEU A 148 -25.07 -5.48 11.88
C LEU A 148 -25.90 -4.87 13.00
N ASP A 149 -26.27 -5.65 14.02
CA ASP A 149 -27.04 -5.17 15.18
C ASP A 149 -26.23 -4.19 16.04
N ASP A 150 -24.93 -4.46 16.25
CA ASP A 150 -24.03 -3.61 17.04
C ASP A 150 -23.59 -2.34 16.26
N ASN A 151 -23.94 -2.21 14.98
CA ASN A 151 -23.58 -1.10 14.09
C ASN A 151 -22.06 -0.79 14.07
N GLN A 152 -21.23 -1.84 14.16
CA GLN A 152 -19.77 -1.70 14.14
C GLN A 152 -19.24 -1.53 12.71
N LEU A 153 -19.04 -0.27 12.29
CA LEU A 153 -18.70 0.09 10.91
C LEU A 153 -17.43 -0.61 10.39
N THR A 154 -16.36 -0.68 11.18
CA THR A 154 -15.08 -1.28 10.76
C THR A 154 -15.19 -2.78 10.54
N LEU A 155 -15.79 -3.52 11.48
CA LEU A 155 -16.02 -4.96 11.33
C LEU A 155 -17.01 -5.25 10.21
N GLY A 156 -18.06 -4.44 10.08
CA GLY A 156 -19.04 -4.52 9.00
C GLY A 156 -18.34 -4.39 7.64
N PHE A 157 -17.54 -3.35 7.47
CA PHE A 157 -16.78 -3.16 6.22
C PHE A 157 -15.93 -4.39 5.89
N VAL A 158 -15.06 -4.83 6.82
CA VAL A 158 -14.06 -5.87 6.52
C VAL A 158 -14.70 -7.22 6.24
N ASN A 159 -15.71 -7.61 7.02
CA ASN A 159 -16.39 -8.89 6.82
C ASN A 159 -17.12 -8.95 5.47
N PHE A 160 -17.86 -7.90 5.12
CA PHE A 160 -18.56 -7.85 3.84
C PHE A 160 -17.61 -7.68 2.65
N PHE A 161 -16.48 -6.98 2.82
CA PHE A 161 -15.47 -6.87 1.78
C PHE A 161 -14.84 -8.23 1.45
N VAL A 162 -14.36 -8.97 2.45
CA VAL A 162 -13.77 -10.31 2.27
C VAL A 162 -14.78 -11.26 1.62
N LYS A 163 -16.03 -11.21 2.05
CA LYS A 163 -17.10 -12.01 1.45
C LYS A 163 -17.35 -11.65 -0.01
N GLY A 164 -17.47 -10.35 -0.32
CA GLY A 164 -17.65 -9.88 -1.68
C GLY A 164 -16.50 -10.27 -2.60
N LEU A 165 -15.26 -10.20 -2.10
CA LEU A 165 -14.06 -10.63 -2.80
C LEU A 165 -14.08 -12.13 -3.13
N LEU A 166 -14.43 -12.97 -2.15
CA LEU A 166 -14.51 -14.41 -2.33
C LEU A 166 -15.60 -14.80 -3.34
N CYS A 167 -16.79 -14.18 -3.25
CA CYS A 167 -17.86 -14.35 -4.23
C CYS A 167 -17.41 -13.95 -5.64
N PHE A 168 -16.69 -12.83 -5.78
CA PHE A 168 -16.20 -12.37 -7.08
C PHE A 168 -15.20 -13.36 -7.70
N LEU A 169 -14.18 -13.77 -6.94
CA LEU A 169 -13.16 -14.70 -7.43
C LEU A 169 -13.77 -16.02 -7.89
N LEU A 170 -14.79 -16.51 -7.20
CA LEU A 170 -15.51 -17.74 -7.54
C LEU A 170 -16.70 -17.50 -8.50
N GLY A 171 -16.80 -16.34 -9.14
CA GLY A 171 -17.76 -16.07 -10.22
C GLY A 171 -19.22 -15.79 -9.81
N GLU A 172 -19.51 -15.66 -8.52
CA GLU A 172 -20.83 -15.28 -7.98
C GLU A 172 -21.01 -13.75 -7.98
N TYR A 173 -21.01 -13.14 -9.17
CA TYR A 173 -20.93 -11.69 -9.33
C TYR A 173 -22.10 -10.92 -8.70
N GLN A 174 -23.31 -11.51 -8.68
CA GLN A 174 -24.50 -10.84 -8.14
C GLN A 174 -24.41 -10.69 -6.61
N GLU A 175 -23.95 -11.74 -5.91
CA GLU A 175 -23.69 -11.68 -4.48
C GLU A 175 -22.46 -10.82 -4.18
N ALA A 176 -21.44 -10.83 -5.04
CA ALA A 176 -20.29 -9.94 -4.91
C ALA A 176 -20.71 -8.46 -4.89
N ILE A 177 -21.55 -8.00 -5.83
CA ILE A 177 -22.08 -6.63 -5.85
C ILE A 177 -22.78 -6.31 -4.53
N LYS A 178 -23.73 -7.16 -4.12
CA LYS A 178 -24.50 -6.99 -2.89
C LYS A 178 -23.60 -6.80 -1.67
N TYR A 179 -22.58 -7.63 -1.49
CA TYR A 179 -21.68 -7.54 -0.34
C TYR A 179 -20.71 -6.36 -0.45
N THR A 180 -20.17 -6.06 -1.64
CA THR A 180 -19.34 -4.85 -1.81
C THR A 180 -20.12 -3.55 -1.59
N ASP A 181 -21.40 -3.48 -1.95
CA ASP A 181 -22.28 -2.34 -1.67
C ASP A 181 -22.49 -2.15 -0.16
N ILE A 182 -22.72 -3.24 0.57
CA ILE A 182 -22.84 -3.20 2.04
C ILE A 182 -21.51 -2.77 2.67
N ALA A 183 -20.37 -3.25 2.16
CA ALA A 183 -19.06 -2.80 2.62
C ALA A 183 -18.88 -1.29 2.37
N LEU A 184 -19.17 -0.79 1.16
CA LEU A 184 -19.04 0.62 0.82
C LEU A 184 -19.99 1.53 1.61
N LYS A 185 -21.16 1.06 2.04
CA LYS A 185 -22.03 1.79 2.99
C LYS A 185 -21.36 1.99 4.35
N ASN A 186 -20.50 1.06 4.76
CA ASN A 186 -19.74 1.10 6.01
C ASN A 186 -18.34 1.75 5.87
N ARG A 187 -18.03 2.38 4.72
CA ARG A 187 -16.70 2.96 4.41
C ARG A 187 -16.18 3.97 5.43
N ALA A 188 -17.05 4.58 6.24
CA ALA A 188 -16.64 5.50 7.29
C ALA A 188 -15.77 4.82 8.37
N GLY A 189 -15.92 3.51 8.58
CA GLY A 189 -15.13 2.74 9.56
C GLY A 189 -13.70 2.39 9.13
N VAL A 190 -13.34 2.62 7.86
CA VAL A 190 -12.01 2.31 7.29
C VAL A 190 -11.53 3.45 6.38
N PHE A 191 -11.96 4.68 6.68
CA PHE A 191 -11.67 5.84 5.84
C PHE A 191 -10.16 6.04 5.67
N GLY A 192 -9.72 6.29 4.43
CA GLY A 192 -8.31 6.56 4.13
C GLY A 192 -7.40 5.31 4.14
N THR A 193 -7.96 4.10 4.14
CA THR A 193 -7.19 2.84 4.07
C THR A 193 -7.09 2.31 2.65
N TYR A 194 -6.13 1.41 2.41
CA TYR A 194 -5.97 0.68 1.14
C TYR A 194 -7.21 -0.16 0.76
N PHE A 195 -8.07 -0.49 1.73
CA PHE A 195 -9.28 -1.27 1.47
C PHE A 195 -10.25 -0.56 0.52
N ILE A 196 -10.45 0.75 0.64
CA ILE A 196 -11.49 1.46 -0.13
C ILE A 196 -11.22 1.38 -1.64
N PRO A 197 -10.04 1.76 -2.17
CA PRO A 197 -9.77 1.62 -3.60
C PRO A 197 -9.86 0.17 -4.09
N THR A 198 -9.47 -0.79 -3.24
CA THR A 198 -9.53 -2.22 -3.56
C THR A 198 -10.97 -2.72 -3.65
N THR A 199 -11.86 -2.31 -2.74
CA THR A 199 -13.29 -2.62 -2.83
C THR A 199 -13.93 -2.01 -4.08
N VAL A 200 -13.56 -0.76 -4.41
CA VAL A 200 -14.02 -0.09 -5.63
C VAL A 200 -13.59 -0.85 -6.89
N PHE A 201 -12.37 -1.39 -6.91
CA PHE A 201 -11.85 -2.23 -7.98
C PHE A 201 -12.70 -3.50 -8.19
N TYR A 202 -12.89 -4.31 -7.16
CA TYR A 202 -13.68 -5.55 -7.27
C TYR A 202 -15.18 -5.30 -7.54
N SER A 203 -15.75 -4.26 -6.93
CA SER A 203 -17.14 -3.84 -7.19
C SER A 203 -17.33 -3.46 -8.67
N SER A 204 -16.40 -2.69 -9.24
CA SER A 204 -16.47 -2.26 -10.64
C SER A 204 -16.39 -3.44 -11.62
N LEU A 205 -15.49 -4.39 -11.37
CA LEU A 205 -15.40 -5.61 -12.18
C LEU A 205 -16.66 -6.48 -12.06
N SER A 206 -17.23 -6.58 -10.85
CA SER A 206 -18.48 -7.32 -10.63
C SER A 206 -19.66 -6.70 -11.39
N LEU A 207 -19.77 -5.36 -11.39
CA LEU A 207 -20.76 -4.64 -12.16
C LEU A 207 -20.59 -4.87 -13.67
N LEU A 208 -19.36 -4.76 -14.18
CA LEU A 208 -19.01 -4.97 -15.60
C LEU A 208 -19.28 -6.40 -16.09
N ALA A 209 -19.13 -7.40 -15.22
CA ALA A 209 -19.43 -8.80 -15.54
C ALA A 209 -20.92 -9.03 -15.85
N ILE A 210 -21.83 -8.29 -15.20
CA ILE A 210 -23.29 -8.47 -15.34
C ILE A 210 -23.90 -7.49 -16.36
N CYS A 211 -23.22 -6.39 -16.71
CA CYS A 211 -23.74 -5.34 -17.58
C CYS A 211 -24.31 -5.80 -18.94
N CYS A 212 -23.90 -6.96 -19.46
CA CYS A 212 -24.42 -7.51 -20.72
C CYS A 212 -25.85 -8.06 -20.62
N ASN A 213 -26.37 -8.34 -19.42
CA ASN A 213 -27.62 -9.09 -19.19
C ASN A 213 -28.76 -8.24 -18.57
N VAL A 214 -28.67 -6.91 -18.61
CA VAL A 214 -29.59 -6.00 -17.89
C VAL A 214 -30.30 -5.07 -18.89
N GLU A 215 -31.53 -4.68 -18.55
CA GLU A 215 -32.29 -3.62 -19.26
C GLU A 215 -31.45 -2.34 -19.48
N GLU A 216 -31.62 -1.73 -20.65
CA GLU A 216 -30.80 -0.63 -21.18
C GLU A 216 -30.71 0.60 -20.25
N LEU A 217 -31.79 0.90 -19.52
CA LEU A 217 -31.84 2.02 -18.57
C LEU A 217 -30.97 1.77 -17.32
N ARG A 218 -31.04 0.55 -16.76
CA ARG A 218 -30.22 0.12 -15.62
C ARG A 218 -28.75 -0.03 -16.03
N GLN A 219 -28.50 -0.42 -17.28
CA GLN A 219 -27.15 -0.47 -17.84
C GLN A 219 -26.49 0.92 -17.86
N LYS A 220 -27.20 1.97 -18.29
CA LYS A 220 -26.68 3.36 -18.28
C LYS A 220 -26.33 3.85 -16.86
N GLN A 221 -27.17 3.56 -15.87
CA GLN A 221 -26.91 3.93 -14.47
C GLN A 221 -25.65 3.24 -13.92
N LYS A 222 -25.51 1.93 -14.15
CA LYS A 222 -24.31 1.17 -13.75
C LYS A 222 -23.04 1.69 -14.44
N LEU A 223 -23.11 2.04 -15.73
CA LEU A 223 -21.97 2.60 -16.45
C LEU A 223 -21.55 3.97 -15.90
N GLN A 224 -22.49 4.81 -15.45
CA GLN A 224 -22.18 6.07 -14.78
C GLN A 224 -21.47 5.85 -13.43
N GLU A 225 -21.88 4.83 -12.68
CA GLU A 225 -21.21 4.44 -11.43
C GLU A 225 -19.78 3.94 -11.69
N ILE A 226 -19.58 3.12 -12.72
CA ILE A 226 -18.25 2.64 -13.13
C ILE A 226 -17.34 3.81 -13.53
N LEU A 227 -17.86 4.83 -14.22
CA LEU A 227 -17.08 6.04 -14.55
C LEU A 227 -16.62 6.80 -13.29
N LYS A 228 -17.48 6.89 -12.26
CA LYS A 228 -17.08 7.47 -10.97
C LYS A 228 -15.97 6.64 -10.33
N ASN A 229 -16.10 5.31 -10.32
CA ASN A 229 -15.10 4.40 -9.77
C ASN A 229 -13.77 4.47 -10.52
N LEU A 230 -13.80 4.55 -11.86
CA LEU A 230 -12.61 4.76 -12.69
C LEU A 230 -11.88 6.06 -12.33
N SER A 231 -12.61 7.15 -12.07
CA SER A 231 -12.00 8.42 -11.65
C SER A 231 -11.29 8.32 -10.29
N ILE A 232 -11.78 7.48 -9.37
CA ILE A 232 -11.13 7.21 -8.08
C ILE A 232 -9.85 6.42 -8.32
N LEU A 233 -9.92 5.33 -9.10
CA LEU A 233 -8.76 4.49 -9.40
C LEU A 233 -7.68 5.24 -10.20
N GLU A 234 -8.07 6.15 -11.10
CA GLU A 234 -7.15 6.99 -11.86
C GLU A 234 -6.35 7.93 -10.94
N LYS A 235 -7.03 8.58 -9.99
CA LYS A 235 -6.37 9.39 -8.95
C LYS A 235 -5.41 8.55 -8.11
N CYS A 236 -5.79 7.32 -7.74
CA CYS A 236 -4.92 6.42 -7.01
C CYS A 236 -3.70 6.02 -7.85
N ALA A 237 -3.88 5.65 -9.12
CA ALA A 237 -2.81 5.28 -10.04
C ALA A 237 -1.85 6.43 -10.36
N THR A 238 -2.32 7.67 -10.34
CA THR A 238 -1.45 8.85 -10.51
C THR A 238 -0.52 9.05 -9.32
N ASN A 239 -0.99 8.73 -8.10
CA ASN A 239 -0.21 8.93 -6.87
C ASN A 239 0.70 7.74 -6.54
N ALA A 240 0.19 6.51 -6.66
CA ALA A 240 0.90 5.26 -6.42
C ALA A 240 0.71 4.29 -7.60
N PRO A 241 1.41 4.51 -8.73
CA PRO A 241 1.25 3.68 -9.93
C PRO A 241 1.56 2.21 -9.66
N MET A 242 2.57 1.91 -8.83
CA MET A 242 2.95 0.55 -8.46
C MET A 242 1.80 -0.27 -7.85
N ASN A 243 0.89 0.38 -7.12
CA ASN A 243 -0.22 -0.29 -6.42
C ASN A 243 -1.50 -0.35 -7.27
N TYR A 244 -1.72 0.62 -8.18
CA TYR A 244 -3.03 0.85 -8.78
C TYR A 244 -3.07 0.89 -10.31
N ILE A 245 -1.93 0.99 -11.02
CA ILE A 245 -1.95 1.17 -12.48
C ILE A 245 -2.56 -0.05 -13.20
N HIS A 246 -2.28 -1.26 -12.72
CA HIS A 246 -2.84 -2.50 -13.26
C HIS A 246 -4.33 -2.62 -12.93
N LYS A 247 -4.76 -2.23 -11.72
CA LYS A 247 -6.19 -2.19 -11.33
C LYS A 247 -7.00 -1.24 -12.20
N TYR A 248 -6.51 -0.02 -12.42
CA TYR A 248 -7.14 0.95 -13.32
C TYR A 248 -7.20 0.42 -14.76
N ALA A 249 -6.09 -0.10 -15.27
CA ALA A 249 -6.02 -0.64 -16.63
C ALA A 249 -7.02 -1.79 -16.82
N LEU A 250 -7.16 -2.70 -15.84
CA LEU A 250 -8.09 -3.83 -15.94
C LEU A 250 -9.56 -3.41 -15.94
N VAL A 251 -9.96 -2.50 -15.05
CA VAL A 251 -11.34 -1.99 -15.01
C VAL A 251 -11.65 -1.23 -16.30
N LYS A 252 -10.69 -0.47 -16.82
CA LYS A 252 -10.84 0.24 -18.10
C LYS A 252 -10.91 -0.73 -19.28
N ALA A 253 -10.13 -1.83 -19.27
CA ALA A 253 -10.19 -2.87 -20.30
C ALA A 253 -11.59 -3.51 -20.37
N GLU A 254 -12.14 -3.89 -19.22
CA GLU A 254 -13.49 -4.44 -19.12
C GLU A 254 -14.57 -3.42 -19.51
N TYR A 255 -14.37 -2.15 -19.17
CA TYR A 255 -15.26 -1.07 -19.60
C TYR A 255 -15.26 -0.90 -21.14
N SER A 256 -14.08 -0.85 -21.76
CA SER A 256 -13.92 -0.81 -23.23
C SER A 256 -14.48 -2.07 -23.89
N ARG A 257 -14.36 -3.25 -23.26
CA ARG A 257 -15.02 -4.48 -23.73
C ARG A 257 -16.54 -4.32 -23.78
N VAL A 258 -17.16 -3.80 -22.72
CA VAL A 258 -18.62 -3.59 -22.67
C VAL A 258 -19.08 -2.56 -23.70
N LEU A 259 -18.25 -1.56 -24.02
CA LEU A 259 -18.50 -0.59 -25.10
C LEU A 259 -18.21 -1.12 -26.51
N GLY A 260 -17.64 -2.32 -26.65
CA GLY A 260 -17.28 -2.92 -27.94
C GLY A 260 -15.97 -2.39 -28.55
N GLN A 261 -15.18 -1.61 -27.79
CA GLN A 261 -13.89 -1.04 -28.21
C GLN A 261 -12.76 -2.06 -28.07
N LYS A 262 -12.74 -3.05 -28.98
CA LYS A 262 -11.84 -4.21 -28.88
C LYS A 262 -10.35 -3.87 -28.88
N LEU A 263 -9.90 -2.94 -29.73
CA LEU A 263 -8.48 -2.57 -29.82
C LEU A 263 -7.97 -1.97 -28.51
N GLU A 264 -8.72 -1.03 -27.93
CA GLU A 264 -8.38 -0.42 -26.65
C GLU A 264 -8.40 -1.45 -25.52
N ALA A 265 -9.38 -2.36 -25.50
CA ALA A 265 -9.43 -3.42 -24.49
C ALA A 265 -8.19 -4.32 -24.52
N ILE A 266 -7.68 -4.70 -25.70
CA ILE A 266 -6.48 -5.54 -25.85
C ILE A 266 -5.26 -4.87 -25.22
N GLU A 267 -4.98 -3.62 -25.60
CA GLU A 267 -3.83 -2.87 -25.06
C GLU A 267 -3.93 -2.70 -23.54
N LEU A 268 -5.14 -2.49 -23.01
CA LEU A 268 -5.37 -2.33 -21.59
C LEU A 268 -5.25 -3.63 -20.79
N TYR A 269 -5.66 -4.79 -21.36
CA TYR A 269 -5.42 -6.09 -20.72
C TYR A 269 -3.93 -6.38 -20.61
N ASP A 270 -3.16 -6.20 -21.69
CA ASP A 270 -1.71 -6.43 -21.68
C ASP A 270 -1.02 -5.48 -20.68
N LYS A 271 -1.42 -4.20 -20.65
CA LYS A 271 -0.91 -3.23 -19.68
C LYS A 271 -1.22 -3.65 -18.23
N SER A 272 -2.40 -4.20 -17.98
CA SER A 272 -2.77 -4.72 -16.67
C SER A 272 -1.91 -5.93 -16.27
N ILE A 273 -1.74 -6.90 -17.17
CA ILE A 273 -0.97 -8.12 -16.91
C ILE A 273 0.50 -7.79 -16.63
N VAL A 274 1.12 -6.95 -17.47
CA VAL A 274 2.50 -6.51 -17.28
C VAL A 274 2.65 -5.73 -15.98
N GLY A 275 1.76 -4.76 -15.73
CA GLY A 275 1.79 -3.95 -14.51
C GLY A 275 1.60 -4.77 -13.23
N ALA A 276 0.73 -5.79 -13.23
CA ALA A 276 0.55 -6.68 -12.08
C ALA A 276 1.78 -7.57 -11.86
N LYS A 277 2.38 -8.10 -12.93
CA LYS A 277 3.58 -8.93 -12.88
C LYS A 277 4.81 -8.17 -12.38
N GLU A 278 5.05 -6.97 -12.89
CA GLU A 278 6.18 -6.12 -12.49
C GLU A 278 6.11 -5.73 -11.00
N ASN A 279 4.90 -5.49 -10.50
CA ASN A 279 4.64 -5.12 -9.10
C ASN A 279 4.28 -6.34 -8.21
N LYS A 280 4.45 -7.57 -8.72
CA LYS A 280 4.28 -8.83 -7.98
C LYS A 280 2.88 -9.11 -7.39
N TYR A 281 1.82 -8.53 -7.96
CA TYR A 281 0.44 -8.86 -7.58
C TYR A 281 -0.04 -10.11 -8.35
N ILE A 282 0.39 -11.31 -7.93
CA ILE A 282 0.17 -12.56 -8.68
C ILE A 282 -1.32 -12.91 -8.86
N GLN A 283 -2.15 -12.66 -7.86
CA GLN A 283 -3.59 -12.86 -7.87
C GLN A 283 -4.30 -11.93 -8.86
N GLU A 284 -3.79 -10.70 -9.02
CA GLU A 284 -4.35 -9.73 -9.96
C GLU A 284 -3.81 -9.96 -11.38
N GLN A 285 -2.58 -10.46 -11.52
CA GLN A 285 -2.07 -11.00 -12.78
C GLN A 285 -2.93 -12.18 -13.24
N ALA A 286 -3.25 -13.12 -12.35
CA ALA A 286 -4.12 -14.25 -12.65
C ALA A 286 -5.51 -13.77 -13.12
N LEU A 287 -6.10 -12.82 -12.40
CA LEU A 287 -7.39 -12.22 -12.73
C LEU A 287 -7.38 -11.50 -14.08
N ALA A 288 -6.33 -10.73 -14.38
CA ALA A 288 -6.20 -10.03 -15.65
C ALA A 288 -6.10 -11.01 -16.82
N ASN A 289 -5.34 -12.10 -16.66
CA ASN A 289 -5.26 -13.19 -17.64
C ASN A 289 -6.61 -13.92 -17.80
N GLU A 290 -7.34 -14.21 -16.70
CA GLU A 290 -8.66 -14.84 -16.76
C GLU A 290 -9.67 -13.98 -17.53
N LEU A 291 -9.70 -12.68 -17.26
CA LEU A 291 -10.61 -11.74 -17.94
C LEU A 291 -10.23 -11.54 -19.41
N ALA A 292 -8.94 -11.44 -19.74
CA ALA A 292 -8.47 -11.42 -21.13
C ALA A 292 -8.85 -12.69 -21.89
N ALA A 293 -8.70 -13.87 -21.26
CA ALA A 293 -9.11 -15.14 -21.84
C ALA A 293 -10.62 -15.17 -22.12
N LYS A 294 -11.46 -14.74 -21.17
CA LYS A 294 -12.91 -14.63 -21.36
C LYS A 294 -13.28 -13.65 -22.47
N PHE A 295 -12.57 -12.53 -22.61
CA PHE A 295 -12.76 -11.59 -23.69
C PHE A 295 -12.49 -12.22 -25.06
N TYR A 296 -11.35 -12.89 -25.24
CA TYR A 296 -11.01 -13.57 -26.49
C TYR A 296 -11.95 -14.73 -26.79
N LEU A 297 -12.40 -15.47 -25.76
CA LEU A 297 -13.38 -16.53 -25.91
C LEU A 297 -14.73 -15.97 -26.38
N GLY A 298 -15.21 -14.88 -25.80
CA GLY A 298 -16.42 -14.17 -26.25
C GLY A 298 -16.31 -13.60 -27.67
N TRP A 299 -15.10 -13.40 -28.17
CA TRP A 299 -14.82 -13.02 -29.56
C TRP A 299 -14.61 -14.24 -30.50
N GLY A 300 -14.65 -15.47 -29.99
CA GLY A 300 -14.42 -16.69 -30.78
C GLY A 300 -12.96 -16.93 -31.16
N LYS A 301 -12.00 -16.38 -30.40
CA LYS A 301 -10.55 -16.57 -30.60
C LYS A 301 -9.98 -17.59 -29.60
N GLU A 302 -10.51 -18.80 -29.64
CA GLU A 302 -10.21 -19.87 -28.67
C GLU A 302 -8.71 -20.16 -28.49
N LYS A 303 -7.92 -20.20 -29.57
CA LYS A 303 -6.46 -20.43 -29.48
C LYS A 303 -5.73 -19.37 -28.66
N VAL A 304 -6.15 -18.11 -28.78
CA VAL A 304 -5.57 -17.00 -28.02
C VAL A 304 -6.08 -17.05 -26.58
N ALA A 305 -7.37 -17.31 -26.40
CA ALA A 305 -7.99 -17.48 -25.09
C ALA A 305 -7.32 -18.59 -24.26
N ALA A 306 -6.93 -19.71 -24.90
CA ALA A 306 -6.26 -20.83 -24.23
C ALA A 306 -4.92 -20.41 -23.61
N GLY A 307 -4.11 -19.60 -24.30
CA GLY A 307 -2.84 -19.10 -23.76
C GLY A 307 -3.02 -18.28 -22.50
N TYR A 308 -3.91 -17.27 -22.53
CA TYR A 308 -4.24 -16.46 -21.35
C TYR A 308 -4.88 -17.30 -20.23
N MET A 309 -5.73 -18.27 -20.55
CA MET A 309 -6.37 -19.13 -19.54
C MET A 309 -5.35 -20.03 -18.83
N GLN A 310 -4.35 -20.55 -19.56
CA GLN A 310 -3.27 -21.35 -18.99
C GLN A 310 -2.37 -20.51 -18.07
N GLU A 311 -2.04 -19.27 -18.46
CA GLU A 311 -1.30 -18.35 -17.59
C GLU A 311 -2.09 -17.99 -16.32
N ALA A 312 -3.41 -17.76 -16.44
CA ALA A 312 -4.28 -17.56 -15.27
C ALA A 312 -4.26 -18.78 -14.34
N TYR A 313 -4.34 -19.99 -14.90
CA TYR A 313 -4.25 -21.25 -14.16
C TYR A 313 -2.93 -21.36 -13.39
N TYR A 314 -1.79 -21.12 -14.04
CA TYR A 314 -0.48 -21.17 -13.40
C TYR A 314 -0.36 -20.14 -12.26
N CYS A 315 -0.83 -18.91 -12.48
CA CYS A 315 -0.76 -17.86 -11.46
C CYS A 315 -1.64 -18.19 -10.24
N TYR A 316 -2.88 -18.67 -10.44
CA TYR A 316 -3.75 -19.10 -9.32
C TYR A 316 -3.20 -20.32 -8.58
N SER A 317 -2.61 -21.27 -9.31
CA SER A 317 -1.94 -22.43 -8.73
C SER A 317 -0.75 -22.01 -7.87
N HIS A 318 0.11 -21.12 -8.38
CA HIS A 318 1.27 -20.61 -7.64
C HIS A 318 0.90 -19.75 -6.43
N TRP A 319 -0.20 -19.00 -6.52
CA TRP A 319 -0.75 -18.27 -5.37
C TRP A 319 -1.28 -19.22 -4.28
N GLY A 320 -1.68 -20.45 -4.64
CA GLY A 320 -2.21 -21.47 -3.73
C GLY A 320 -3.74 -21.58 -3.73
N ALA A 321 -4.43 -20.93 -4.67
CA ALA A 321 -5.89 -20.84 -4.71
C ALA A 321 -6.54 -22.09 -5.35
N LYS A 322 -6.37 -23.25 -4.73
CA LYS A 322 -6.86 -24.56 -5.22
C LYS A 322 -8.35 -24.58 -5.59
N ALA A 323 -9.21 -23.95 -4.78
CA ALA A 323 -10.64 -23.89 -5.07
C ALA A 323 -10.93 -23.12 -6.38
N LYS A 324 -10.16 -22.08 -6.66
CA LYS A 324 -10.26 -21.31 -7.91
C LYS A 324 -9.69 -22.08 -9.10
N VAL A 325 -8.61 -22.83 -8.90
CA VAL A 325 -8.04 -23.71 -9.92
C VAL A 325 -9.06 -24.80 -10.32
N ALA A 326 -9.65 -25.49 -9.35
CA ALA A 326 -10.69 -26.49 -9.58
C ALA A 326 -11.92 -25.91 -10.29
N ASP A 327 -12.29 -24.67 -9.95
CA ASP A 327 -13.35 -23.93 -10.63
C ASP A 327 -13.04 -23.68 -12.12
N LEU A 328 -11.81 -23.28 -12.45
CA LEU A 328 -11.37 -23.09 -13.83
C LEU A 328 -11.33 -24.41 -14.62
N GLU A 329 -10.86 -25.50 -14.01
CA GLU A 329 -10.85 -26.85 -14.61
C GLU A 329 -12.27 -27.32 -14.95
N THR A 330 -13.25 -27.01 -14.08
CA THR A 330 -14.64 -27.40 -14.26
C THR A 330 -15.33 -26.58 -15.35
N ARG A 331 -15.08 -25.26 -15.42
CA ARG A 331 -15.76 -24.36 -16.38
C ARG A 331 -15.12 -24.33 -17.76
N TYR A 332 -13.80 -24.53 -17.86
CA TYR A 332 -13.04 -24.38 -19.09
C TYR A 332 -12.10 -25.57 -19.38
N PRO A 333 -12.58 -26.82 -19.32
CA PRO A 333 -11.73 -28.00 -19.50
C PRO A 333 -11.06 -28.04 -20.89
N GLU A 334 -11.74 -27.55 -21.94
CA GLU A 334 -11.21 -27.56 -23.31
C GLU A 334 -10.02 -26.59 -23.49
N LEU A 335 -10.01 -25.45 -22.80
CA LEU A 335 -8.91 -24.47 -22.86
C LEU A 335 -7.67 -24.94 -22.09
N LEU A 336 -7.88 -25.83 -21.10
CA LEU A 336 -6.85 -26.37 -20.22
C LEU A 336 -6.41 -27.80 -20.61
N HIS A 337 -6.96 -28.34 -21.70
CA HIS A 337 -6.72 -29.70 -22.17
C HIS A 337 -5.23 -30.11 -22.29
N PRO A 338 -4.29 -29.25 -22.75
CA PRO A 338 -2.86 -29.60 -22.78
C PRO A 338 -2.28 -29.89 -21.38
N ILE A 339 -2.73 -29.14 -20.36
CA ILE A 339 -2.28 -29.30 -18.98
C ILE A 339 -2.92 -30.56 -18.36
N LEU A 340 -4.22 -30.77 -18.62
CA LEU A 340 -4.99 -31.89 -18.07
C LEU A 340 -4.67 -33.26 -18.71
N GLN A 341 -4.17 -33.30 -19.95
CA GLN A 341 -3.74 -34.55 -20.60
C GLN A 341 -2.32 -35.01 -20.19
N THR A 342 -1.46 -34.06 -19.83
CA THR A 342 -0.09 -34.38 -19.39
C THR A 342 -0.09 -35.18 -18.07
N SER A 343 -1.16 -35.11 -17.30
CA SER A 343 -1.34 -35.81 -16.02
C SER A 343 -2.03 -37.18 -16.12
N VAL A 344 -2.61 -37.59 -17.27
CA VAL A 344 -3.46 -38.80 -17.37
C VAL A 344 -2.96 -39.86 -18.37
N THR A 345 -1.96 -39.57 -19.21
CA THR A 345 -1.42 -40.58 -20.13
C THR A 345 -0.35 -41.40 -19.43
N SER A 346 -0.70 -42.61 -18.98
CA SER A 346 0.25 -43.67 -18.66
C SER A 346 1.23 -43.78 -19.82
N VAL A 347 2.46 -43.38 -19.56
CA VAL A 347 3.60 -43.39 -20.47
C VAL A 347 3.66 -44.76 -21.15
N ASP A 348 3.36 -44.81 -22.44
CA ASP A 348 3.63 -45.98 -23.26
C ASP A 348 5.16 -46.05 -23.40
N ILE A 349 5.77 -46.90 -22.57
CA ILE A 349 7.22 -46.97 -22.33
C ILE A 349 8.00 -47.19 -23.66
N LEU A 350 7.35 -47.76 -24.68
CA LEU A 350 7.94 -47.96 -26.01
C LEU A 350 8.11 -46.66 -26.82
N GLU A 351 7.20 -45.69 -26.71
CA GLU A 351 7.27 -44.44 -27.48
C GLU A 351 8.32 -43.49 -26.89
N THR A 352 8.49 -43.54 -25.56
CA THR A 352 9.53 -42.78 -24.87
C THR A 352 10.92 -43.37 -25.13
N LEU A 353 11.06 -44.71 -25.20
CA LEU A 353 12.33 -45.37 -25.52
C LEU A 353 12.75 -45.20 -26.99
N THR A 354 11.81 -45.15 -27.93
CA THR A 354 12.11 -44.87 -29.34
C THR A 354 12.57 -43.43 -29.57
N THR A 355 12.19 -42.51 -28.69
CA THR A 355 12.64 -41.11 -28.71
C THR A 355 13.97 -40.90 -27.98
N ILE A 356 14.30 -41.72 -26.98
CA ILE A 356 15.57 -41.67 -26.23
C ILE A 356 16.72 -42.39 -26.97
N ALA A 357 16.42 -43.38 -27.82
CA ALA A 357 17.44 -44.25 -28.43
C ALA A 357 17.99 -43.77 -29.79
N THR A 358 17.64 -42.58 -30.29
CA THR A 358 18.17 -42.05 -31.55
C THR A 358 19.18 -40.91 -31.35
N PRO A 359 20.49 -41.21 -31.28
CA PRO A 359 21.46 -40.49 -32.07
C PRO A 359 21.49 -41.07 -33.48
N THR A 360 21.81 -40.21 -34.45
CA THR A 360 21.94 -40.47 -35.88
C THR A 360 22.70 -41.77 -36.18
N VAL A 361 21.98 -42.84 -36.56
CA VAL A 361 22.63 -44.03 -37.14
C VAL A 361 22.79 -43.75 -38.65
N SER A 362 23.96 -43.29 -39.06
CA SER A 362 24.35 -43.22 -40.48
C SER A 362 24.70 -44.62 -40.98
N VAL A 363 23.69 -45.39 -41.40
CA VAL A 363 23.93 -46.68 -42.09
C VAL A 363 24.26 -46.43 -43.55
N TYR A 364 25.55 -46.51 -43.90
CA TYR A 364 25.98 -46.78 -45.27
C TYR A 364 26.02 -48.30 -45.51
N SER A 365 24.91 -48.88 -45.95
CA SER A 365 24.91 -50.22 -46.58
C SER A 365 23.62 -50.46 -47.36
N SER A 366 23.78 -50.89 -48.61
CA SER A 366 22.74 -51.14 -49.61
C SER A 366 21.81 -52.33 -49.31
N THR A 367 20.51 -52.12 -49.57
CA THR A 367 19.41 -53.06 -49.91
C THR A 367 19.51 -54.56 -49.55
N LEU A 368 18.52 -55.07 -48.79
CA LEU A 368 17.68 -56.24 -49.14
C LEU A 368 16.50 -56.40 -48.16
N HIS A 369 15.29 -56.59 -48.70
CA HIS A 369 14.10 -56.98 -47.95
C HIS A 369 14.13 -58.47 -47.60
N SER A 370 13.85 -58.83 -46.34
CA SER A 370 13.11 -60.07 -46.05
C SER A 370 12.30 -59.95 -44.77
N SER A 371 10.98 -60.08 -44.90
CA SER A 371 10.04 -60.35 -43.83
C SER A 371 10.14 -61.80 -43.37
N SER A 372 10.30 -62.06 -42.07
CA SER A 372 9.48 -62.99 -41.28
C SER A 372 10.11 -63.36 -39.91
N SER A 373 9.22 -63.44 -38.91
CA SER A 373 9.31 -64.20 -37.64
C SER A 373 10.50 -63.99 -36.69
N SER A 374 10.38 -63.06 -35.74
CA SER A 374 11.12 -63.13 -34.46
C SER A 374 10.43 -62.45 -33.27
N SER A 375 9.13 -62.11 -33.36
CA SER A 375 8.41 -61.40 -32.29
C SER A 375 8.21 -62.21 -30.99
N LEU A 376 8.38 -63.54 -31.02
CA LEU A 376 8.32 -64.39 -29.82
C LEU A 376 9.68 -64.64 -29.16
N ASN A 377 10.80 -64.43 -29.86
CA ASN A 377 12.14 -64.50 -29.26
C ASN A 377 12.55 -63.16 -28.62
N GLN A 378 12.02 -62.02 -29.09
CA GLN A 378 12.30 -60.69 -28.54
C GLN A 378 11.75 -60.49 -27.10
N ALA A 379 10.66 -61.17 -26.73
CA ALA A 379 10.08 -61.07 -25.37
C ALA A 379 10.94 -61.79 -24.30
N PHE A 380 11.65 -62.85 -24.66
CA PHE A 380 12.56 -63.57 -23.75
C PHE A 380 13.89 -62.82 -23.53
N ASP A 381 14.34 -62.01 -24.50
CA ASP A 381 15.52 -61.16 -24.35
C ASP A 381 15.28 -59.92 -23.47
N PHE A 382 14.07 -59.34 -23.46
CA PHE A 382 13.79 -58.11 -22.72
C PHE A 382 13.85 -58.26 -21.19
N ALA A 383 13.41 -59.40 -20.66
CA ALA A 383 13.52 -59.68 -19.22
C ALA A 383 14.97 -59.80 -18.74
N SER A 384 15.85 -60.34 -19.59
CA SER A 384 17.28 -60.43 -19.33
C SER A 384 17.93 -59.05 -19.38
N ILE A 385 17.52 -58.19 -20.32
CA ILE A 385 18.00 -56.81 -20.45
C ILE A 385 17.54 -55.93 -19.26
N LEU A 386 16.28 -56.07 -18.82
CA LEU A 386 15.78 -55.38 -17.64
C LEU A 386 16.50 -55.83 -16.36
N LYS A 387 16.75 -57.13 -16.19
CA LYS A 387 17.56 -57.64 -15.07
C LYS A 387 18.98 -57.08 -15.09
N ALA A 388 19.58 -57.00 -16.28
CA ALA A 388 20.90 -56.45 -16.48
C ALA A 388 20.94 -54.94 -16.15
N SER A 389 19.95 -54.17 -16.60
CA SER A 389 19.79 -52.76 -16.22
C SER A 389 19.57 -52.58 -14.72
N GLN A 390 18.73 -53.40 -14.09
CA GLN A 390 18.47 -53.34 -12.65
C GLN A 390 19.71 -53.68 -11.82
N ALA A 391 20.54 -54.63 -12.27
CA ALA A 391 21.81 -54.95 -11.61
C ALA A 391 22.79 -53.75 -11.65
N ILE A 392 22.86 -53.06 -12.79
CA ILE A 392 23.68 -51.84 -12.94
C ILE A 392 23.13 -50.69 -12.07
N SER A 393 21.81 -50.50 -12.01
CA SER A 393 21.19 -49.45 -11.18
C SER A 393 21.26 -49.73 -9.67
N GLY A 394 21.35 -50.99 -9.25
CA GLY A 394 21.36 -51.39 -7.85
C GLY A 394 22.72 -51.31 -7.14
N THR A 395 23.81 -51.09 -7.89
CA THR A 395 25.18 -51.16 -7.34
C THR A 395 25.71 -49.76 -7.01
N ILE A 396 25.98 -49.52 -5.72
CA ILE A 396 26.42 -48.21 -5.19
C ILE A 396 27.95 -48.11 -5.17
N GLN A 397 28.66 -49.22 -4.95
CA GLN A 397 30.11 -49.24 -4.90
C GLN A 397 30.72 -49.14 -6.30
N LEU A 398 31.52 -48.11 -6.55
CA LEU A 398 32.07 -47.78 -7.87
C LEU A 398 32.84 -48.96 -8.51
N ASP A 399 33.74 -49.61 -7.77
CA ASP A 399 34.54 -50.73 -8.27
C ASP A 399 33.70 -51.95 -8.67
N GLU A 400 32.62 -52.21 -7.92
CA GLU A 400 31.70 -53.31 -8.20
C GLU A 400 30.83 -53.00 -9.42
N LEU A 401 30.37 -51.76 -9.53
CA LEU A 401 29.61 -51.25 -10.67
C LEU A 401 30.40 -51.39 -11.98
N LEU A 402 31.67 -50.99 -12.00
CA LEU A 402 32.53 -51.07 -13.20
C LEU A 402 32.71 -52.53 -13.70
N ARG A 403 32.84 -53.48 -12.77
CA ARG A 403 32.95 -54.91 -13.11
C ARG A 403 31.65 -55.47 -13.66
N GLN A 404 30.53 -55.20 -12.98
CA GLN A 404 29.22 -55.67 -13.44
C GLN A 404 28.85 -55.06 -14.80
N LEU A 405 29.14 -53.77 -14.98
CA LEU A 405 28.88 -53.06 -16.23
C LEU A 405 29.56 -53.70 -17.43
N THR A 406 30.90 -53.85 -17.34
CA THR A 406 31.69 -54.39 -18.45
C THR A 406 31.34 -55.84 -18.76
N GLN A 407 31.01 -56.63 -17.74
CA GLN A 407 30.53 -58.01 -17.89
C GLN A 407 29.18 -58.09 -18.61
N ILE A 408 28.20 -57.29 -18.17
CA ILE A 408 26.85 -57.25 -18.74
C ILE A 408 26.91 -56.79 -20.21
N ILE A 409 27.70 -55.76 -20.51
CA ILE A 409 27.89 -55.26 -21.86
C ILE A 409 28.54 -56.33 -22.75
N LEU A 410 29.56 -57.04 -22.26
CA LEU A 410 30.21 -58.10 -23.04
C LEU A 410 29.24 -59.26 -23.35
N GLN A 411 28.42 -59.68 -22.37
CA GLN A 411 27.42 -60.73 -22.53
C GLN A 411 26.31 -60.38 -23.54
N ASN A 412 25.88 -59.11 -23.56
CA ASN A 412 24.78 -58.66 -24.42
C ASN A 412 25.24 -58.14 -25.80
N SER A 413 26.52 -57.79 -25.95
CA SER A 413 27.07 -57.25 -27.21
C SER A 413 27.45 -58.32 -28.22
N GLY A 414 27.77 -59.54 -27.77
CA GLY A 414 28.35 -60.58 -28.60
C GLY A 414 29.82 -60.33 -28.97
N GLY A 415 30.47 -59.32 -28.37
CA GLY A 415 31.90 -59.08 -28.49
C GLY A 415 32.74 -60.08 -27.70
N ASP A 416 34.01 -60.24 -28.05
CA ASP A 416 34.98 -61.03 -27.29
C ASP A 416 35.84 -60.17 -26.35
N ARG A 417 35.86 -58.85 -26.59
CA ARG A 417 36.61 -57.87 -25.80
C ARG A 417 35.82 -56.58 -25.65
N CYS A 418 35.78 -56.06 -24.42
CA CYS A 418 35.11 -54.82 -24.03
C CYS A 418 36.06 -53.97 -23.18
N VAL A 419 36.13 -52.66 -23.45
CA VAL A 419 37.01 -51.71 -22.79
C VAL A 419 36.22 -50.46 -22.43
N LEU A 420 36.30 -50.06 -21.17
CA LEU A 420 35.63 -48.89 -20.61
C LEU A 420 36.65 -47.81 -20.27
N ILE A 421 36.39 -46.59 -20.75
CA ILE A 421 37.30 -45.45 -20.63
C ILE A 421 36.54 -44.31 -19.94
N LEU A 422 37.05 -43.83 -18.80
CA LEU A 422 36.43 -42.76 -18.01
C LEU A 422 37.46 -41.66 -17.66
N PRO A 423 37.03 -40.42 -17.41
CA PRO A 423 37.89 -39.37 -16.89
C PRO A 423 38.10 -39.51 -15.37
N ASN A 424 39.34 -39.36 -14.90
CA ASN A 424 39.68 -39.35 -13.48
C ASN A 424 39.26 -38.01 -12.81
N SER A 425 39.43 -37.87 -11.50
CA SER A 425 39.10 -36.66 -10.71
C SER A 425 39.77 -35.37 -11.21
N THR A 426 40.88 -35.48 -11.94
CA THR A 426 41.62 -34.38 -12.58
C THR A 426 41.21 -34.09 -14.03
N GLY A 427 40.30 -34.89 -14.62
CA GLY A 427 39.81 -34.74 -15.99
C GLY A 427 40.60 -35.47 -17.08
N GLU A 428 41.65 -36.21 -16.72
CA GLU A 428 42.43 -37.05 -17.66
C GLU A 428 41.71 -38.36 -17.98
N TRP A 429 41.70 -38.78 -19.24
CA TRP A 429 41.02 -39.99 -19.70
C TRP A 429 41.86 -41.24 -19.47
N GLN A 430 41.30 -42.21 -18.75
CA GLN A 430 41.97 -43.43 -18.34
C GLN A 430 41.12 -44.65 -18.71
N VAL A 431 41.79 -45.77 -19.00
CA VAL A 431 41.13 -47.06 -19.21
C VAL A 431 40.82 -47.64 -17.82
N GLU A 432 39.56 -47.58 -17.41
CA GLU A 432 39.09 -47.98 -16.07
C GLU A 432 38.83 -49.49 -15.96
N ALA A 433 38.38 -50.12 -17.05
CA ALA A 433 38.10 -51.55 -17.06
C ALA A 433 38.32 -52.18 -18.43
N ILE A 434 38.88 -53.39 -18.44
CA ILE A 434 39.01 -54.26 -19.61
C ILE A 434 38.38 -55.60 -19.28
N ALA A 435 37.38 -55.99 -20.06
CA ALA A 435 36.69 -57.28 -19.95
C ALA A 435 36.91 -58.12 -21.21
N THR A 436 37.20 -59.40 -20.99
CA THR A 436 37.27 -60.46 -22.00
C THR A 436 36.42 -61.63 -21.53
N ALA A 437 36.16 -62.62 -22.39
CA ALA A 437 35.36 -63.78 -22.02
C ALA A 437 35.90 -64.55 -20.78
N GLU A 438 37.21 -64.45 -20.51
CA GLU A 438 37.89 -65.19 -19.43
C GLU A 438 38.25 -64.32 -18.20
N SER A 439 38.37 -62.99 -18.34
CA SER A 439 38.83 -62.13 -17.24
C SER A 439 38.34 -60.68 -17.32
N ILE A 440 38.16 -60.05 -16.15
CA ILE A 440 37.83 -58.63 -15.98
C ILE A 440 38.90 -57.96 -15.11
N ASN A 441 39.67 -57.05 -15.72
CA ASN A 441 40.72 -56.30 -15.05
C ASN A 441 40.28 -54.84 -14.91
N LEU A 442 40.26 -54.32 -13.67
CA LEU A 442 40.16 -52.88 -13.42
C LEU A 442 41.56 -52.29 -13.55
N CYS A 443 41.71 -51.22 -14.32
CA CYS A 443 42.98 -50.56 -14.60
C CYS A 443 42.80 -49.06 -14.36
N GLY A 444 43.84 -48.35 -13.95
CA GLY A 444 43.81 -46.88 -13.77
C GLY A 444 44.87 -46.24 -14.64
N ILE A 445 44.92 -46.64 -15.92
CA ILE A 445 46.06 -46.36 -16.80
C ILE A 445 45.67 -45.26 -17.80
N PRO A 446 46.50 -44.22 -18.01
CA PRO A 446 46.27 -43.19 -19.02
C PRO A 446 46.08 -43.77 -20.43
N LEU A 447 45.12 -43.23 -21.17
CA LEU A 447 44.75 -43.67 -22.51
C LEU A 447 45.94 -43.67 -23.50
N GLU A 448 46.90 -42.76 -23.31
CA GLU A 448 48.08 -42.58 -24.18
C GLU A 448 49.11 -43.73 -24.11
N ASN A 449 49.08 -44.55 -23.06
CA ASN A 449 50.08 -45.60 -22.82
C ASN A 449 49.67 -47.01 -23.29
N HIS A 450 48.48 -47.17 -23.90
CA HIS A 450 48.00 -48.48 -24.37
C HIS A 450 48.22 -48.68 -25.88
N ALA A 451 49.21 -49.50 -26.24
CA ALA A 451 49.54 -49.84 -27.65
C ALA A 451 48.53 -50.77 -28.37
N ASN A 452 47.45 -51.19 -27.69
CA ASN A 452 46.47 -52.16 -28.19
C ASN A 452 45.03 -51.58 -28.23
N LEU A 453 44.87 -50.29 -28.53
CA LEU A 453 43.57 -49.65 -28.73
C LEU A 453 43.61 -48.71 -29.94
N PRO A 454 42.50 -48.57 -30.69
CA PRO A 454 42.41 -47.62 -31.80
C PRO A 454 42.17 -46.20 -31.27
N LEU A 455 43.26 -45.49 -30.96
CA LEU A 455 43.23 -44.15 -30.37
C LEU A 455 42.51 -43.13 -31.26
N ASN A 456 42.70 -43.19 -32.58
CA ASN A 456 42.07 -42.25 -33.50
C ASN A 456 40.54 -42.44 -33.56
N LEU A 457 40.08 -43.69 -33.48
CA LEU A 457 38.64 -43.99 -33.46
C LEU A 457 37.99 -43.58 -32.13
N ILE A 458 38.66 -43.83 -31.00
CA ILE A 458 38.19 -43.39 -29.69
C ILE A 458 38.12 -41.86 -29.64
N GLN A 459 39.12 -41.16 -30.20
CA GLN A 459 39.13 -39.70 -30.25
C GLN A 459 38.08 -39.12 -31.21
N TYR A 460 37.77 -39.81 -32.30
CA TYR A 460 36.63 -39.47 -33.15
C TYR A 460 35.33 -39.50 -32.34
N VAL A 461 35.01 -40.63 -31.69
CA VAL A 461 33.78 -40.76 -30.86
C VAL A 461 33.77 -39.78 -29.69
N LYS A 462 34.92 -39.49 -29.08
CA LYS A 462 35.04 -38.47 -28.02
C LYS A 462 34.62 -37.08 -28.50
N ASN A 463 34.99 -36.72 -29.73
CA ASN A 463 34.76 -35.38 -30.29
C ASN A 463 33.39 -35.26 -30.95
N THR A 464 32.92 -36.30 -31.63
CA THR A 464 31.64 -36.28 -32.35
C THR A 464 30.46 -36.76 -31.52
N GLN A 465 30.71 -37.55 -30.47
CA GLN A 465 29.69 -38.23 -29.66
C GLN A 465 28.75 -39.11 -30.50
N GLU A 466 29.20 -39.55 -31.68
CA GLU A 466 28.45 -40.44 -32.55
C GLU A 466 28.86 -41.90 -32.33
N VAL A 467 27.89 -42.82 -32.47
CA VAL A 467 28.14 -44.26 -32.41
C VAL A 467 28.90 -44.70 -33.65
N LEU A 468 30.03 -45.39 -33.47
CA LEU A 468 30.83 -45.90 -34.57
C LEU A 468 30.73 -47.42 -34.66
N VAL A 469 30.35 -47.93 -35.84
CA VAL A 469 30.31 -49.37 -36.15
C VAL A 469 31.18 -49.61 -37.38
N ILE A 470 32.10 -50.58 -37.28
CA ILE A 470 32.95 -51.01 -38.39
C ILE A 470 32.78 -52.53 -38.53
N ASP A 471 32.36 -52.96 -39.71
CA ASP A 471 32.26 -54.37 -40.07
C ASP A 471 33.24 -54.68 -41.21
N ASN A 472 33.96 -55.79 -41.09
CA ASN A 472 34.91 -56.30 -42.10
C ASN A 472 35.94 -55.26 -42.57
N LEU A 473 36.45 -54.42 -41.66
CA LEU A 473 37.44 -53.37 -41.92
C LEU A 473 37.03 -52.36 -43.03
N HIS A 474 35.77 -52.34 -43.45
CA HIS A 474 35.25 -51.37 -44.40
C HIS A 474 34.81 -50.12 -43.64
N THR A 475 35.46 -48.99 -43.92
CA THR A 475 35.10 -47.68 -43.37
C THR A 475 35.15 -46.61 -44.44
N ASP A 476 34.15 -45.71 -44.46
CA ASP A 476 34.14 -44.50 -45.28
C ASP A 476 34.84 -43.31 -44.57
N LEU A 477 35.48 -43.57 -43.43
CA LEU A 477 36.15 -42.56 -42.61
C LEU A 477 37.54 -42.22 -43.18
N PRO A 478 37.93 -40.94 -43.24
CA PRO A 478 39.21 -40.50 -43.79
C PRO A 478 40.44 -40.84 -42.91
N ILE A 479 40.23 -41.45 -41.74
CA ILE A 479 41.27 -41.74 -40.74
C ILE A 479 41.39 -43.25 -40.57
N ILE A 480 42.41 -43.86 -41.19
CA ILE A 480 42.76 -45.26 -40.96
C ILE A 480 43.67 -45.31 -39.73
N ASP A 481 43.17 -45.92 -38.65
CA ASP A 481 43.97 -46.14 -37.43
C ASP A 481 44.98 -47.28 -37.66
N PRO A 482 46.29 -47.10 -37.37
CA PRO A 482 47.30 -48.16 -37.50
C PRO A 482 46.93 -49.46 -36.76
N TYR A 483 46.09 -49.36 -35.73
CA TYR A 483 45.55 -50.50 -34.99
C TYR A 483 44.73 -51.46 -35.87
N LEU A 484 43.96 -50.95 -36.84
CA LEU A 484 43.11 -51.76 -37.72
C LEU A 484 43.94 -52.69 -38.61
N ASP A 485 45.14 -52.26 -39.02
CA ASP A 485 46.07 -53.06 -39.81
C ASP A 485 46.79 -54.14 -38.99
N GLN A 486 47.02 -53.89 -37.69
CA GLN A 486 47.76 -54.80 -36.81
C GLN A 486 46.89 -55.90 -36.19
N GLN A 487 45.66 -55.57 -35.78
CA GLN A 487 44.80 -56.49 -35.02
C GLN A 487 43.62 -57.07 -35.82
N GLN A 488 43.32 -56.50 -37.00
CA GLN A 488 42.28 -56.95 -37.95
C GLN A 488 40.99 -57.51 -37.31
N PRO A 489 40.28 -56.74 -36.45
CA PRO A 489 39.00 -57.18 -35.90
C PRO A 489 37.95 -57.34 -37.01
N GLN A 490 37.13 -58.39 -36.93
CA GLN A 490 36.07 -58.68 -37.90
C GLN A 490 34.86 -57.75 -37.72
N SER A 491 34.55 -57.34 -36.48
CA SER A 491 33.55 -56.34 -36.14
C SER A 491 34.03 -55.47 -34.97
N LEU A 492 33.75 -54.17 -35.01
CA LEU A 492 34.12 -53.19 -33.97
C LEU A 492 32.97 -52.20 -33.72
N LEU A 493 32.73 -51.89 -32.44
CA LEU A 493 31.74 -50.94 -31.96
C LEU A 493 32.37 -49.99 -30.95
N CYS A 494 32.15 -48.69 -31.11
CA CYS A 494 32.55 -47.68 -30.14
C CYS A 494 31.35 -46.78 -29.81
N LEU A 495 31.01 -46.69 -28.53
CA LEU A 495 29.80 -46.04 -28.00
C LEU A 495 30.17 -44.95 -26.97
N PRO A 496 29.59 -43.75 -27.06
CA PRO A 496 29.70 -42.75 -26.00
C PRO A 496 28.72 -43.06 -24.85
N LEU A 497 29.18 -42.93 -23.62
CA LEU A 497 28.34 -42.99 -22.41
C LEU A 497 27.90 -41.56 -22.10
N LEU A 498 26.62 -41.25 -22.35
CA LEU A 498 26.06 -39.92 -22.22
C LEU A 498 25.09 -39.84 -21.03
N HIS A 499 25.27 -38.85 -20.16
CA HIS A 499 24.27 -38.46 -19.17
C HIS A 499 23.89 -36.99 -19.42
N GLN A 500 22.59 -36.74 -19.65
CA GLN A 500 22.07 -35.40 -19.98
C GLN A 500 22.82 -34.68 -21.13
N GLY A 501 23.30 -35.45 -22.13
CA GLY A 501 24.06 -34.93 -23.27
C GLY A 501 25.54 -34.63 -22.98
N GLN A 502 26.03 -34.90 -21.76
CA GLN A 502 27.46 -34.81 -21.43
C GLN A 502 28.12 -36.18 -21.52
N LEU A 503 29.33 -36.20 -22.08
CA LEU A 503 30.14 -37.42 -22.21
C LEU A 503 30.75 -37.79 -20.85
N VAL A 504 30.20 -38.82 -20.23
CA VAL A 504 30.67 -39.41 -18.95
C VAL A 504 31.78 -40.43 -19.20
N GLY A 505 31.76 -41.11 -20.34
CA GLY A 505 32.69 -42.18 -20.66
C GLY A 505 32.65 -42.63 -22.12
N ILE A 506 33.57 -43.52 -22.51
CA ILE A 506 33.56 -44.17 -23.82
C ILE A 506 33.69 -45.67 -23.63
N LEU A 507 32.88 -46.42 -24.38
CA LEU A 507 32.86 -47.86 -24.39
C LEU A 507 33.33 -48.37 -25.76
N TYR A 508 34.31 -49.26 -25.74
CA TYR A 508 34.86 -49.92 -26.92
C TYR A 508 34.61 -51.42 -26.86
N VAL A 509 34.04 -51.99 -27.90
CA VAL A 509 33.77 -53.44 -28.01
C VAL A 509 34.27 -53.95 -29.36
N SER A 510 34.95 -55.10 -29.37
CA SER A 510 35.41 -55.75 -30.59
C SER A 510 35.01 -57.22 -30.63
N ASN A 511 35.00 -57.78 -31.84
CA ASN A 511 34.92 -59.22 -32.09
C ASN A 511 35.91 -59.62 -33.20
N GLN A 512 36.77 -60.60 -32.94
CA GLN A 512 37.79 -61.10 -33.86
C GLN A 512 37.32 -62.27 -34.74
N SER A 513 36.23 -62.94 -34.38
CA SER A 513 35.83 -64.23 -34.97
C SER A 513 34.62 -64.15 -35.91
N THR A 514 33.76 -63.14 -35.75
CA THR A 514 32.46 -63.08 -36.45
C THR A 514 32.23 -61.70 -37.05
N GLN A 515 31.72 -61.65 -38.29
CA GLN A 515 31.33 -60.42 -38.98
C GLN A 515 29.85 -60.06 -38.71
N GLY A 516 29.52 -58.77 -38.72
CA GLY A 516 28.15 -58.28 -38.60
C GLY A 516 27.50 -58.56 -37.24
N VAL A 517 28.31 -58.69 -36.18
CA VAL A 517 27.83 -59.06 -34.83
C VAL A 517 26.96 -57.96 -34.22
N PHE A 518 27.25 -56.70 -34.57
CA PHE A 518 26.59 -55.51 -34.04
C PHE A 518 25.40 -55.10 -34.93
N THR A 519 24.32 -55.87 -34.87
CA THR A 519 23.07 -55.55 -35.58
C THR A 519 22.39 -54.31 -34.99
N ARG A 520 21.50 -53.66 -35.76
CA ARG A 520 20.75 -52.47 -35.32
C ARG A 520 20.00 -52.69 -34.00
N ASP A 521 19.37 -53.85 -33.82
CA ASP A 521 18.63 -54.20 -32.60
C ASP A 521 19.57 -54.33 -31.39
N ARG A 522 20.77 -54.89 -31.57
CA ARG A 522 21.78 -55.00 -30.50
C ARG A 522 22.38 -53.65 -30.13
N ILE A 523 22.60 -52.77 -31.11
CA ILE A 523 23.08 -51.42 -30.86
C ILE A 523 22.07 -50.65 -30.02
N LEU A 524 20.75 -50.79 -30.29
CA LEU A 524 19.70 -50.17 -29.47
C LEU A 524 19.74 -50.64 -28.01
N ILE A 525 19.94 -51.95 -27.79
CA ILE A 525 20.05 -52.54 -26.44
C ILE A 525 21.31 -52.04 -25.72
N LEU A 526 22.46 -52.04 -26.42
CA LEU A 526 23.72 -51.56 -25.84
C LEU A 526 23.67 -50.07 -25.53
N ASN A 527 23.04 -49.26 -26.39
CA ASN A 527 22.85 -47.84 -26.14
C ASN A 527 21.97 -47.61 -24.90
N PHE A 528 20.88 -48.36 -24.75
CA PHE A 528 20.03 -48.31 -23.54
C PHE A 528 20.82 -48.66 -22.27
N LEU A 529 21.60 -49.74 -22.30
CA LEU A 529 22.46 -50.13 -21.18
C LEU A 529 23.54 -49.08 -20.87
N CYS A 530 24.09 -48.43 -21.90
CA CYS A 530 25.07 -47.34 -21.74
C CYS A 530 24.46 -46.09 -21.10
N THR A 531 23.22 -45.72 -21.43
CA THR A 531 22.54 -44.61 -20.76
C THR A 531 22.32 -44.90 -19.28
N GLN A 532 21.89 -46.13 -18.94
CA GLN A 532 21.71 -46.57 -17.55
C GLN A 532 23.05 -46.64 -16.80
N ALA A 533 24.10 -47.09 -17.47
CA ALA A 533 25.47 -47.09 -16.95
C ALA A 533 25.94 -45.70 -16.53
N ALA A 534 25.71 -44.70 -17.39
CA ALA A 534 26.15 -43.33 -17.16
C ALA A 534 25.47 -42.74 -15.91
N ILE A 535 24.17 -43.00 -15.72
CA ILE A 535 23.41 -42.58 -14.53
C ILE A 535 23.98 -43.23 -13.25
N SER A 536 24.19 -44.56 -13.27
CA SER A 536 24.71 -45.28 -12.10
C SER A 536 26.12 -44.84 -11.72
N LEU A 537 27.00 -44.57 -12.68
CA LEU A 537 28.36 -44.10 -12.44
C LEU A 537 28.37 -42.74 -11.73
N GLU A 538 27.47 -41.83 -12.12
CA GLU A 538 27.35 -40.52 -11.47
C GLU A 538 26.78 -40.65 -10.06
N ASN A 539 25.76 -41.49 -9.86
CA ASN A 539 25.19 -41.74 -8.54
C ASN A 539 26.23 -42.33 -7.57
N ALA A 540 26.98 -43.36 -7.99
CA ALA A 540 28.04 -43.95 -7.17
C ALA A 540 29.09 -42.90 -6.74
N ARG A 541 29.48 -42.00 -7.65
CA ARG A 541 30.42 -40.90 -7.37
C ARG A 541 29.84 -39.86 -6.40
N LEU A 542 28.53 -39.57 -6.48
CA LEU A 542 27.85 -38.65 -5.55
C LEU A 542 27.76 -39.23 -4.12
N TYR A 543 27.44 -40.51 -3.98
CA TYR A 543 27.34 -41.17 -2.67
C TYR A 543 28.66 -41.17 -1.92
N GLN A 544 29.77 -41.48 -2.60
CA GLN A 544 31.11 -41.47 -1.99
C GLN A 544 31.47 -40.07 -1.44
N ASN A 545 31.09 -39.00 -2.14
CA ASN A 545 31.28 -37.62 -1.66
C ASN A 545 30.38 -37.28 -0.47
N LEU A 546 29.18 -37.86 -0.40
CA LEU A 546 28.21 -37.58 0.65
C LEU A 546 28.63 -38.23 1.99
N GLU A 547 29.11 -39.48 1.96
CA GLU A 547 29.64 -40.15 3.16
C GLU A 547 30.81 -39.37 3.78
N GLN A 548 31.73 -38.89 2.96
CA GLN A 548 32.85 -38.06 3.43
C GLN A 548 32.36 -36.80 4.15
N ARG A 549 31.33 -36.12 3.62
CA ARG A 549 30.74 -34.93 4.24
C ARG A 549 30.01 -35.23 5.55
N VAL A 550 29.39 -36.40 5.70
CA VAL A 550 28.71 -36.82 6.93
C VAL A 550 29.72 -37.02 8.07
N GLU A 551 30.87 -37.65 7.79
CA GLU A 551 31.93 -37.85 8.78
C GLU A 551 32.51 -36.51 9.24
N GLU A 552 32.83 -35.60 8.31
CA GLU A 552 33.29 -34.24 8.61
C GLU A 552 32.28 -33.47 9.48
N ARG A 553 30.97 -33.60 9.18
CA ARG A 553 29.92 -32.92 9.95
C ARG A 553 29.76 -33.49 11.35
N THR A 554 29.93 -34.79 11.53
CA THR A 554 29.80 -35.47 12.82
C THR A 554 30.93 -35.04 13.77
N GLN A 555 32.16 -34.91 13.24
CA GLN A 555 33.28 -34.38 13.99
C GLN A 555 33.10 -32.90 14.35
N ALA A 556 32.60 -32.08 13.42
CA ALA A 556 32.27 -30.68 13.69
C ALA A 556 31.20 -30.52 14.79
N LEU A 557 30.18 -31.38 14.81
CA LEU A 557 29.13 -31.36 15.83
C LEU A 557 29.67 -31.66 17.22
N ARG A 558 30.54 -32.68 17.36
CA ARG A 558 31.20 -33.00 18.64
C ARG A 558 32.06 -31.85 19.16
N LYS A 559 32.81 -31.20 18.26
CA LYS A 559 33.61 -30.02 18.63
C LYS A 559 32.73 -28.86 19.10
N SER A 560 31.64 -28.57 18.38
CA SER A 560 30.70 -27.52 18.74
C SER A 560 29.99 -27.79 20.08
N GLN A 561 29.65 -29.05 20.39
CA GLN A 561 29.08 -29.43 21.69
C GLN A 561 30.05 -29.20 22.85
N GLN A 562 31.34 -29.52 22.67
CA GLN A 562 32.39 -29.24 23.67
C GLN A 562 32.59 -27.74 23.87
N GLU A 563 32.61 -26.96 22.79
CA GLU A 563 32.71 -25.49 22.85
C GLU A 563 31.53 -24.88 23.61
N LEU A 564 30.28 -25.32 23.33
CA LEU A 564 29.10 -24.83 24.03
C LEU A 564 29.13 -25.13 25.54
N SER A 565 29.57 -26.33 25.93
CA SER A 565 29.71 -26.69 27.34
C SER A 565 30.72 -25.81 28.07
N ASP A 566 31.85 -25.50 27.41
CA ASP A 566 32.89 -24.64 27.97
C ASP A 566 32.43 -23.18 28.10
N TYR A 567 31.66 -22.68 27.13
CA TYR A 567 31.05 -21.34 27.18
C TYR A 567 30.08 -21.17 28.35
N VAL A 568 29.26 -22.18 28.64
CA VAL A 568 28.27 -22.12 29.72
C VAL A 568 28.94 -22.22 31.10
N GLU A 569 29.97 -23.06 31.23
CA GLU A 569 30.71 -23.23 32.49
C GLU A 569 31.52 -21.99 32.87
N ASN A 570 32.07 -21.27 31.88
CA ASN A 570 32.89 -20.07 32.05
C ASN A 570 32.16 -18.75 31.71
N ALA A 571 30.82 -18.78 31.62
CA ALA A 571 30.04 -17.58 31.33
C ALA A 571 30.25 -16.51 32.41
N ALA A 572 30.39 -15.24 32.02
CA ALA A 572 30.61 -14.11 32.93
C ALA A 572 29.41 -13.77 33.83
N THR A 573 28.32 -14.54 33.75
CA THR A 573 27.08 -14.35 34.52
C THR A 573 26.86 -15.55 35.44
N PRO A 574 26.51 -15.32 36.72
CA PRO A 574 26.06 -16.37 37.63
C PRO A 574 24.86 -17.15 37.06
N LEU A 575 25.01 -18.47 37.01
CA LEU A 575 24.08 -19.42 36.41
C LEU A 575 23.92 -20.64 37.30
N HIS A 576 22.67 -21.07 37.49
CA HIS A 576 22.37 -22.33 38.15
C HIS A 576 21.06 -22.95 37.67
N TRP A 577 20.93 -24.25 37.90
CA TRP A 577 19.76 -25.06 37.62
C TRP A 577 19.22 -25.63 38.92
N LEU A 578 17.90 -25.60 39.06
CA LEU A 578 17.16 -26.22 40.15
C LEU A 578 16.32 -27.37 39.63
N ASP A 579 16.17 -28.45 40.41
CA ASP A 579 15.17 -29.47 40.16
C ASP A 579 13.76 -29.03 40.58
N ALA A 580 12.77 -29.90 40.39
CA ALA A 580 11.38 -29.65 40.78
C ALA A 580 11.17 -29.45 42.30
N ASN A 581 12.15 -29.81 43.14
CA ASN A 581 12.11 -29.63 44.59
C ASN A 581 12.87 -28.36 45.04
N GLY A 582 13.38 -27.55 44.11
CA GLY A 582 14.18 -26.37 44.42
C GLY A 582 15.61 -26.69 44.89
N ILE A 583 16.11 -27.89 44.58
CA ILE A 583 17.48 -28.31 44.89
C ILE A 583 18.40 -27.92 43.73
N ILE A 584 19.56 -27.35 44.06
CA ILE A 584 20.56 -26.95 43.06
C ILE A 584 21.20 -28.19 42.45
N VAL A 585 20.97 -28.44 41.15
CA VAL A 585 21.52 -29.61 40.44
C VAL A 585 22.80 -29.28 39.66
N TRP A 586 22.96 -28.03 39.24
CA TRP A 586 24.15 -27.56 38.55
C TRP A 586 24.31 -26.05 38.77
N ALA A 587 25.56 -25.57 38.82
CA ALA A 587 25.91 -24.16 38.84
C ALA A 587 27.24 -23.97 38.11
N ASN A 588 27.41 -22.84 37.44
CA ASN A 588 28.66 -22.48 36.78
C ASN A 588 29.69 -21.92 37.77
N GLN A 589 30.93 -21.73 37.32
CA GLN A 589 32.01 -21.25 38.20
C GLN A 589 31.73 -19.84 38.74
N THR A 590 31.14 -18.97 37.91
CA THR A 590 30.83 -17.58 38.28
C THR A 590 29.82 -17.47 39.42
N GLU A 591 28.80 -18.33 39.49
CA GLU A 591 27.84 -18.39 40.61
C GLU A 591 28.52 -18.77 41.93
N LEU A 592 29.42 -19.76 41.88
CA LEU A 592 30.18 -20.23 43.03
C LEU A 592 31.10 -19.13 43.57
N ASP A 593 31.83 -18.46 42.68
CA ASP A 593 32.74 -17.36 43.03
C ASP A 593 31.95 -16.13 43.54
N PHE A 594 30.79 -15.85 42.95
CA PHE A 594 29.92 -14.73 43.31
C PHE A 594 29.40 -14.81 44.75
N LEU A 595 28.96 -16.00 45.18
CA LEU A 595 28.47 -16.24 46.54
C LEU A 595 29.56 -16.70 47.52
N GLY A 596 30.71 -17.14 47.00
CA GLY A 596 31.88 -17.59 47.76
C GLY A 596 31.78 -19.04 48.28
N TYR A 597 30.93 -19.89 47.70
CA TYR A 597 30.77 -21.29 48.10
C TYR A 597 31.54 -22.23 47.17
N SER A 598 32.03 -23.35 47.70
CA SER A 598 32.59 -24.42 46.86
C SER A 598 31.47 -25.26 46.23
N ARG A 599 31.77 -25.93 45.11
CA ARG A 599 30.80 -26.77 44.38
C ARG A 599 30.13 -27.83 45.28
N GLU A 600 30.90 -28.45 46.17
CA GLU A 600 30.45 -29.50 47.10
C GLU A 600 29.54 -28.96 48.21
N GLU A 601 29.69 -27.68 48.57
CA GLU A 601 28.85 -27.01 49.58
C GLU A 601 27.56 -26.42 48.98
N PHE A 602 27.55 -26.14 47.68
CA PHE A 602 26.46 -25.44 46.99
C PHE A 602 25.51 -26.39 46.23
N ILE A 603 26.06 -27.32 45.45
CA ILE A 603 25.25 -28.29 44.69
C ILE A 603 24.63 -29.33 45.64
N GLY A 604 23.36 -29.67 45.42
CA GLY A 604 22.59 -30.62 46.23
C GLY A 604 21.95 -30.00 47.47
N GLN A 605 22.12 -28.69 47.70
CA GLN A 605 21.44 -27.96 48.76
C GLN A 605 20.15 -27.29 48.22
N PRO A 606 19.13 -27.06 49.07
CA PRO A 606 17.98 -26.23 48.73
C PRO A 606 18.39 -24.77 48.51
N ILE A 607 17.95 -24.15 47.42
CA ILE A 607 18.28 -22.74 47.09
C ILE A 607 17.80 -21.74 48.14
N ALA A 608 16.73 -22.08 48.87
CA ALA A 608 16.15 -21.27 49.95
C ALA A 608 17.15 -20.95 51.06
N LYS A 609 18.12 -21.84 51.31
CA LYS A 609 19.18 -21.62 52.32
C LYS A 609 20.06 -20.39 52.03
N PHE A 610 20.16 -20.01 50.76
CA PHE A 610 21.00 -18.91 50.31
C PHE A 610 20.21 -17.60 50.14
N HIS A 611 18.88 -17.64 50.27
CA HIS A 611 18.04 -16.44 50.28
C HIS A 611 17.92 -15.87 51.70
N VAL A 612 17.87 -14.54 51.81
CA VAL A 612 17.64 -13.86 53.09
C VAL A 612 16.16 -13.83 53.43
N ASP A 613 15.31 -13.70 52.42
CA ASP A 613 13.87 -13.54 52.54
C ASP A 613 13.15 -14.83 52.16
N GLU A 614 12.57 -15.50 53.15
CA GLU A 614 11.89 -16.80 52.97
C GLU A 614 10.65 -16.66 52.10
N ASP A 615 9.81 -15.64 52.35
CA ASP A 615 8.60 -15.35 51.56
C ASP A 615 8.91 -15.12 50.07
N VAL A 616 10.07 -14.52 49.77
CA VAL A 616 10.48 -14.18 48.40
C VAL A 616 10.89 -15.44 47.62
N ILE A 617 11.65 -16.33 48.25
CA ILE A 617 12.06 -17.57 47.58
C ILE A 617 10.90 -18.56 47.44
N GLU A 618 9.95 -18.57 48.38
CA GLU A 618 8.72 -19.35 48.25
C GLU A 618 7.87 -18.89 47.05
N ASP A 619 7.71 -17.58 46.85
CA ASP A 619 7.02 -17.04 45.67
C ASP A 619 7.74 -17.39 44.36
N ILE A 620 9.06 -17.23 44.32
CA ILE A 620 9.90 -17.60 43.16
C ILE A 620 9.68 -19.07 42.79
N LEU A 621 9.77 -19.99 43.75
CA LEU A 621 9.60 -21.42 43.50
C LEU A 621 8.17 -21.77 43.09
N ALA A 622 7.14 -21.17 43.72
CA ALA A 622 5.74 -21.41 43.39
C ALA A 622 5.42 -20.99 41.95
N ARG A 623 5.93 -19.84 41.52
CA ARG A 623 5.74 -19.32 40.16
C ARG A 623 6.44 -20.19 39.12
N LEU A 624 7.67 -20.63 39.41
CA LEU A 624 8.39 -21.56 38.52
C LEU A 624 7.67 -22.92 38.42
N LEU A 625 7.15 -23.47 39.52
CA LEU A 625 6.36 -24.70 39.51
C LEU A 625 5.08 -24.59 38.65
N ASN A 626 4.48 -23.40 38.60
CA ASN A 626 3.34 -23.10 37.73
C ASN A 626 3.73 -22.81 36.27
N ASN A 627 4.99 -23.08 35.89
CA ASN A 627 5.56 -22.83 34.55
C ASN A 627 5.52 -21.35 34.14
N GLU A 628 5.61 -20.43 35.11
CA GLU A 628 5.80 -19.01 34.83
C GLU A 628 7.27 -18.69 34.55
N THR A 629 7.51 -17.70 33.70
CA THR A 629 8.85 -17.13 33.52
C THR A 629 9.03 -15.95 34.47
N LEU A 630 10.06 -16.01 35.30
CA LEU A 630 10.49 -14.92 36.15
C LEU A 630 11.41 -14.00 35.36
N CYS A 631 11.01 -12.74 35.24
CA CYS A 631 11.81 -11.69 34.67
C CYS A 631 12.09 -10.65 35.74
N ASN A 632 13.36 -10.27 35.88
CA ASN A 632 13.81 -9.16 36.70
C ASN A 632 13.37 -9.21 38.17
N TYR A 633 13.24 -10.41 38.73
CA TYR A 633 12.74 -10.60 40.09
C TYR A 633 13.81 -10.23 41.11
N GLU A 634 13.56 -9.23 41.95
CA GLU A 634 14.54 -8.78 42.95
C GLU A 634 14.56 -9.70 44.17
N ALA A 635 15.76 -10.11 44.58
CA ALA A 635 15.98 -10.97 45.73
C ALA A 635 17.26 -10.56 46.49
N ARG A 636 17.39 -11.06 47.71
CA ARG A 636 18.58 -10.86 48.54
C ARG A 636 19.23 -12.19 48.83
N LEU A 637 20.49 -12.33 48.43
CA LEU A 637 21.29 -13.54 48.64
C LEU A 637 22.32 -13.34 49.74
N ARG A 638 22.58 -14.42 50.48
CA ARG A 638 23.55 -14.47 51.57
C ARG A 638 24.84 -15.16 51.11
N CYS A 639 25.92 -14.39 51.08
CA CYS A 639 27.26 -14.91 50.78
C CYS A 639 27.84 -15.70 51.97
N LYS A 640 28.87 -16.50 51.70
CA LYS A 640 29.55 -17.32 52.73
C LYS A 640 30.17 -16.50 53.86
N ASP A 641 30.61 -15.28 53.58
CA ASP A 641 31.17 -14.34 54.55
C ASP A 641 30.12 -13.62 55.43
N GLY A 642 28.82 -13.88 55.16
CA GLY A 642 27.70 -13.26 55.85
C GLY A 642 27.21 -11.93 55.25
N SER A 643 27.85 -11.43 54.20
CA SER A 643 27.38 -10.26 53.47
C SER A 643 26.10 -10.55 52.67
N ILE A 644 25.30 -9.52 52.43
CA ILE A 644 24.05 -9.60 51.67
C ILE A 644 24.27 -8.91 50.33
N ARG A 645 23.99 -9.62 49.24
CA ARG A 645 23.96 -9.06 47.89
C ARG A 645 22.53 -8.86 47.42
N TYR A 646 22.28 -7.72 46.80
CA TYR A 646 21.02 -7.45 46.12
C TYR A 646 21.16 -7.97 44.70
N VAL A 647 20.25 -8.85 44.32
CA VAL A 647 20.31 -9.51 43.03
C VAL A 647 19.00 -9.41 42.30
N GLN A 648 19.08 -9.52 40.98
CA GLN A 648 17.96 -9.64 40.09
C GLN A 648 18.00 -11.02 39.43
N ILE A 649 16.92 -11.79 39.57
CA ILE A 649 16.80 -13.17 39.13
C ILE A 649 15.91 -13.23 37.89
N ASN A 650 16.44 -13.83 36.83
CA ASN A 650 15.69 -14.23 35.66
C ASN A 650 15.69 -15.75 35.58
N SER A 651 14.52 -16.38 35.50
CA SER A 651 14.43 -17.83 35.47
C SER A 651 13.21 -18.32 34.71
N ASN A 652 13.37 -19.43 33.99
CA ASN A 652 12.26 -20.16 33.41
C ASN A 652 12.48 -21.67 33.58
N VAL A 653 11.45 -22.45 33.28
CA VAL A 653 11.51 -23.90 33.38
C VAL A 653 11.81 -24.52 32.03
N PHE A 654 12.57 -25.61 32.03
CA PHE A 654 12.71 -26.50 30.89
C PHE A 654 11.91 -27.78 31.13
N TYR A 655 10.88 -27.98 30.29
CA TYR A 655 10.07 -29.19 30.25
C TYR A 655 10.46 -30.05 29.06
N GLN A 656 10.50 -31.37 29.28
CA GLN A 656 10.66 -32.37 28.22
C GLN A 656 9.59 -33.45 28.40
N ASP A 657 8.83 -33.75 27.36
CA ASP A 657 7.74 -34.74 27.36
C ASP A 657 6.70 -34.54 28.49
N GLY A 658 6.51 -33.30 28.93
CA GLY A 658 5.59 -32.92 30.01
C GLY A 658 6.15 -33.04 31.43
N GLU A 659 7.42 -33.43 31.57
CA GLU A 659 8.13 -33.55 32.85
C GLU A 659 9.02 -32.31 33.11
N PHE A 660 9.02 -31.82 34.35
CA PHE A 660 9.90 -30.73 34.80
C PHE A 660 11.31 -31.30 34.92
N ILE A 661 12.24 -30.85 34.07
CA ILE A 661 13.62 -31.34 34.13
C ILE A 661 14.45 -30.45 35.06
N HIS A 662 14.56 -29.16 34.74
CA HIS A 662 15.26 -28.18 35.58
C HIS A 662 14.85 -26.74 35.26
N THR A 663 15.16 -25.81 36.17
CA THR A 663 15.10 -24.37 35.89
C THR A 663 16.34 -23.90 35.13
N ARG A 664 16.26 -22.73 34.49
CA ARG A 664 17.39 -22.02 33.90
C ARG A 664 17.47 -20.63 34.52
N CYS A 665 18.17 -20.53 35.66
CA CYS A 665 18.30 -19.30 36.42
C CYS A 665 19.57 -18.53 36.03
N PHE A 666 19.43 -17.21 35.89
CA PHE A 666 20.54 -16.26 35.77
C PHE A 666 20.39 -15.21 36.86
N THR A 667 21.49 -14.85 37.50
CA THR A 667 21.50 -13.89 38.62
C THR A 667 22.40 -12.71 38.30
N THR A 668 21.85 -11.50 38.41
CA THR A 668 22.55 -10.23 38.16
C THR A 668 22.75 -9.47 39.47
N ASP A 669 23.96 -9.02 39.77
CA ASP A 669 24.23 -8.16 40.93
C ASP A 669 23.73 -6.73 40.68
N ILE A 670 22.87 -6.22 41.56
CA ILE A 670 22.32 -4.86 41.51
C ILE A 670 22.66 -4.06 42.78
N THR A 671 23.62 -4.51 43.58
CA THR A 671 23.94 -3.94 44.90
C THR A 671 24.36 -2.46 44.82
N GLU A 672 25.23 -2.09 43.89
CA GLU A 672 25.65 -0.68 43.72
C GLU A 672 24.51 0.20 43.22
N ARG A 673 23.72 -0.32 42.27
CA ARG A 673 22.57 0.38 41.70
C ARG A 673 21.52 0.71 42.76
N GLN A 674 21.16 -0.26 43.62
CA GLN A 674 20.19 -0.02 44.69
C GLN A 674 20.67 1.03 45.70
N ARG A 675 21.97 1.03 46.07
CA ARG A 675 22.53 2.04 46.98
C ARG A 675 22.46 3.46 46.38
N ALA A 676 22.67 3.59 45.07
CA ALA A 676 22.56 4.86 44.37
C ALA A 676 21.09 5.34 44.27
N GLU A 677 20.16 4.44 43.90
CA GLU A 677 18.73 4.75 43.78
C GLU A 677 18.12 5.19 45.13
N MET A 678 18.47 4.51 46.23
CA MET A 678 17.95 4.85 47.57
C MET A 678 18.45 6.23 48.05
N THR A 679 19.66 6.61 47.67
CA THR A 679 20.22 7.95 47.96
C THR A 679 19.50 9.04 47.16
N LEU A 680 19.21 8.78 45.88
CA LEU A 680 18.47 9.70 45.02
C LEU A 680 17.00 9.85 45.45
N GLN A 681 16.30 8.75 45.77
CA GLN A 681 14.89 8.78 46.18
C GLN A 681 14.66 9.66 47.42
N ASN A 682 15.56 9.61 48.40
CA ASN A 682 15.48 10.45 49.61
C ASN A 682 15.67 11.95 49.30
N LEU A 683 16.43 12.30 48.26
CA LEU A 683 16.63 13.69 47.81
C LEU A 683 15.51 14.18 46.88
N PHE A 684 14.91 13.29 46.08
CA PHE A 684 13.80 13.61 45.17
C PHE A 684 12.48 13.80 45.91
N ALA A 685 12.21 13.06 46.99
CA ALA A 685 10.96 13.16 47.75
C ALA A 685 10.70 14.58 48.31
N GLY A 686 11.74 15.37 48.60
CA GLY A 686 11.62 16.76 49.08
C GLY A 686 11.34 17.80 47.98
N THR A 687 11.59 17.48 46.70
CA THR A 687 11.52 18.44 45.57
C THR A 687 10.52 18.04 44.49
N ALA A 688 9.84 16.89 44.60
CA ALA A 688 8.94 16.36 43.57
C ALA A 688 7.58 17.08 43.47
N ALA A 689 7.12 17.75 44.52
CA ALA A 689 5.80 18.38 44.58
C ALA A 689 5.79 19.90 44.31
N LEU A 690 6.96 20.52 44.14
CA LEU A 690 7.11 21.97 44.01
C LEU A 690 7.41 22.35 42.56
N THR A 691 6.66 23.31 42.03
CA THR A 691 6.86 23.89 40.69
C THR A 691 6.98 25.41 40.81
N GLY A 692 7.65 26.05 39.84
CA GLY A 692 7.80 27.49 39.83
C GLY A 692 8.85 28.05 40.80
N PRO A 693 8.71 29.28 41.33
CA PRO A 693 9.73 29.91 42.18
C PRO A 693 10.01 29.14 43.49
N ASP A 694 9.03 28.37 43.98
CA ASP A 694 9.17 27.53 45.18
C ASP A 694 10.11 26.33 44.94
N PHE A 695 10.22 25.85 43.70
CA PHE A 695 11.14 24.78 43.33
C PHE A 695 12.60 25.20 43.52
N PHE A 696 12.99 26.37 42.99
CA PHE A 696 14.37 26.85 43.08
C PHE A 696 14.80 27.10 44.53
N SER A 697 13.89 27.59 45.37
CA SER A 697 14.13 27.81 46.80
C SER A 697 14.34 26.49 47.55
N ALA A 698 13.48 25.49 47.32
CA ALA A 698 13.66 24.17 47.93
C ALA A 698 14.95 23.48 47.46
N LEU A 699 15.29 23.64 46.17
CA LEU A 699 16.47 23.05 45.56
C LEU A 699 17.77 23.52 46.25
N VAL A 700 17.96 24.83 46.40
CA VAL A 700 19.20 25.36 46.99
C VAL A 700 19.38 24.94 48.45
N ARG A 701 18.28 24.87 49.21
CA ARG A 701 18.29 24.38 50.60
C ARG A 701 18.67 22.91 50.69
N HIS A 702 18.01 22.04 49.92
CA HIS A 702 18.24 20.59 49.98
C HIS A 702 19.65 20.21 49.49
N ILE A 703 20.18 20.92 48.49
CA ILE A 703 21.58 20.74 48.06
C ILE A 703 22.56 21.16 49.16
N ALA A 704 22.31 22.29 49.84
CA ALA A 704 23.16 22.73 50.94
C ALA A 704 23.17 21.73 52.10
N GLU A 705 22.01 21.18 52.47
CA GLU A 705 21.88 20.15 53.51
C GLU A 705 22.55 18.83 53.11
N ALA A 706 22.32 18.35 51.88
CA ALA A 706 22.83 17.07 51.41
C ALA A 706 24.36 17.04 51.27
N LEU A 707 24.95 18.15 50.83
CA LEU A 707 26.39 18.28 50.62
C LEU A 707 27.11 18.97 51.80
N GLN A 708 26.38 19.27 52.89
CA GLN A 708 26.89 19.99 54.07
C GLN A 708 27.59 21.31 53.72
N ALA A 709 27.09 22.00 52.69
CA ALA A 709 27.63 23.27 52.22
C ALA A 709 27.07 24.44 53.06
N SER A 710 27.87 25.49 53.28
CA SER A 710 27.41 26.67 54.02
C SER A 710 26.52 27.58 53.17
N HIS A 711 26.74 27.60 51.85
CA HIS A 711 25.96 28.40 50.91
C HIS A 711 25.64 27.60 49.64
N SER A 712 24.48 27.88 49.05
CA SER A 712 24.02 27.28 47.79
C SER A 712 23.19 28.29 47.01
N PHE A 713 23.46 28.45 45.72
CA PHE A 713 22.82 29.45 44.88
C PHE A 713 22.50 28.93 43.50
N ILE A 714 21.38 29.40 42.95
CA ILE A 714 21.00 29.19 41.57
C ILE A 714 20.68 30.51 40.88
N THR A 715 21.19 30.69 39.67
CA THR A 715 21.07 31.94 38.90
C THR A 715 20.63 31.69 37.47
N GLU A 716 20.03 32.70 36.83
CA GLU A 716 19.78 32.75 35.38
C GLU A 716 20.55 33.89 34.70
N VAL A 717 20.86 33.71 33.43
CA VAL A 717 21.48 34.74 32.56
C VAL A 717 20.39 35.63 31.97
N VAL A 718 20.48 36.94 32.20
CA VAL A 718 19.52 37.95 31.69
C VAL A 718 20.10 38.75 30.50
N ASP A 719 21.35 39.20 30.60
CA ASP A 719 22.01 40.06 29.58
C ASP A 719 23.51 39.69 29.40
N GLY A 720 23.79 38.45 28.99
CA GLY A 720 25.15 37.95 28.67
C GLY A 720 26.09 37.79 29.87
N ASP A 721 26.42 38.89 30.54
CA ASP A 721 27.34 38.97 31.68
C ASP A 721 26.61 39.25 33.02
N ARG A 722 25.27 39.36 33.00
CA ARG A 722 24.44 39.61 34.20
C ARG A 722 23.69 38.37 34.64
N LEU A 723 23.87 38.01 35.91
CA LEU A 723 23.22 36.88 36.57
C LEU A 723 22.16 37.35 37.56
N HIS A 724 20.92 36.88 37.41
CA HIS A 724 19.84 37.10 38.36
C HIS A 724 19.71 35.87 39.27
N PHE A 725 19.65 36.08 40.59
CA PHE A 725 19.43 34.98 41.53
C PHE A 725 17.98 34.50 41.45
N LEU A 726 17.78 33.24 41.09
CA LEU A 726 16.47 32.59 41.14
C LEU A 726 16.14 32.15 42.57
N ALA A 727 17.16 31.66 43.29
CA ALA A 727 17.10 31.43 44.73
C ALA A 727 18.50 31.39 45.33
N ALA A 728 18.61 31.77 46.59
CA ALA A 728 19.87 31.80 47.30
C ALA A 728 19.72 31.40 48.77
N TRP A 729 20.57 30.47 49.24
CA TRP A 729 20.56 29.96 50.61
C TRP A 729 21.94 30.12 51.25
N ALA A 730 21.95 30.65 52.47
CA ALA A 730 23.16 30.94 53.23
C ALA A 730 22.92 30.73 54.73
N ASP A 731 23.74 29.90 55.38
CA ASP A 731 23.77 29.75 56.85
C ASP A 731 22.39 29.56 57.53
N GLY A 732 21.43 28.91 56.84
CA GLY A 732 20.09 28.63 57.38
C GLY A 732 18.99 29.62 56.98
N GLU A 733 19.30 30.64 56.18
CA GLU A 733 18.33 31.66 55.72
C GLU A 733 18.37 31.86 54.19
N TYR A 734 17.26 32.36 53.62
CA TYR A 734 17.17 32.74 52.20
C TYR A 734 17.66 34.17 51.98
N LEU A 735 18.49 34.38 50.96
CA LEU A 735 18.97 35.71 50.55
C LEU A 735 18.06 36.33 49.48
N PRO A 736 18.06 37.68 49.32
CA PRO A 736 17.28 38.35 48.29
C PRO A 736 17.75 38.00 46.87
N ASN A 737 16.79 37.89 45.95
CA ASN A 737 16.98 37.62 44.53
C ASN A 737 17.49 38.87 43.79
N ASP A 738 18.74 39.24 44.02
CA ASP A 738 19.39 40.39 43.38
C ASP A 738 19.98 40.03 42.00
N THR A 739 20.43 41.03 41.25
CA THR A 739 21.19 40.83 40.00
C THR A 739 22.64 41.24 40.19
N ILE A 740 23.58 40.40 39.74
CA ILE A 740 25.01 40.64 39.86
C ILE A 740 25.70 40.61 38.49
N ASP A 741 26.84 41.29 38.41
CA ASP A 741 27.76 41.16 37.28
C ASP A 741 28.64 39.93 37.49
N ALA A 742 28.64 39.01 36.53
CA ALA A 742 29.39 37.76 36.62
C ALA A 742 30.91 37.99 36.48
N ARG A 743 31.34 39.09 35.86
CA ARG A 743 32.75 39.32 35.50
C ARG A 743 33.65 39.39 36.75
N GLY A 744 34.68 38.54 36.76
CA GLY A 744 35.61 38.42 37.89
C GLY A 744 35.10 37.58 39.07
N THR A 745 33.97 36.88 38.92
CA THR A 745 33.43 35.93 39.91
C THR A 745 33.69 34.48 39.51
N THR A 746 33.56 33.55 40.46
CA THR A 746 33.64 32.09 40.21
C THR A 746 32.58 31.62 39.22
N CYS A 747 31.39 32.24 39.21
CA CYS A 747 30.31 31.91 38.28
C CYS A 747 30.66 32.22 36.81
N ALA A 748 31.50 33.23 36.53
CA ALA A 748 31.93 33.50 35.14
C ALA A 748 32.80 32.38 34.56
N VAL A 749 33.59 31.70 35.41
CA VAL A 749 34.37 30.53 34.97
C VAL A 749 33.43 29.37 34.68
N VAL A 750 32.45 29.13 35.55
CA VAL A 750 31.40 28.11 35.32
C VAL A 750 30.61 28.35 34.04
N LEU A 751 30.22 29.60 33.75
CA LEU A 751 29.50 29.96 32.52
C LEU A 751 30.32 29.66 31.25
N LYS A 752 31.66 29.73 31.33
CA LYS A 752 32.57 29.55 30.20
C LYS A 752 33.06 28.11 30.04
N GLU A 753 33.37 27.44 31.14
CA GLU A 753 34.00 26.11 31.18
C GLU A 753 33.00 24.98 31.51
N GLY A 754 31.76 25.31 31.87
CA GLY A 754 30.67 24.38 32.12
C GLY A 754 30.65 23.82 33.55
N ALA A 755 31.81 23.57 34.16
CA ALA A 755 31.93 23.23 35.57
C ALA A 755 33.23 23.81 36.12
N TYR A 756 33.23 24.23 37.39
CA TYR A 756 34.43 24.73 38.07
C TYR A 756 34.43 24.28 39.52
N HIS A 757 35.62 23.88 39.99
CA HIS A 757 35.84 23.34 41.32
C HIS A 757 37.13 23.90 41.90
N CYS A 758 37.09 24.27 43.17
CA CYS A 758 38.23 24.75 43.95
C CYS A 758 38.23 24.08 45.34
N GLU A 759 39.25 23.25 45.60
CA GLU A 759 39.38 22.44 46.82
C GLU A 759 39.66 23.29 48.06
N GLN A 760 40.54 24.30 47.94
CA GLN A 760 41.01 25.15 49.04
C GLN A 760 41.37 26.56 48.56
N ASP A 761 41.22 27.53 49.46
CA ASP A 761 41.58 28.94 49.30
C ASP A 761 41.00 29.62 48.04
N VAL A 762 39.67 29.49 47.86
CA VAL A 762 38.96 30.13 46.73
C VAL A 762 39.15 31.66 46.69
N VAL A 763 39.43 32.29 47.83
CA VAL A 763 39.67 33.74 47.97
C VAL A 763 40.99 34.14 47.29
N ALA A 764 42.04 33.33 47.42
CA ALA A 764 43.32 33.57 46.73
C ALA A 764 43.20 33.48 45.20
N SER A 765 42.31 32.62 44.70
CA SER A 765 42.06 32.44 43.26
C SER A 765 41.22 33.57 42.64
N PHE A 766 40.42 34.29 43.44
CA PHE A 766 39.57 35.40 43.00
C PHE A 766 39.67 36.63 43.93
N PRO A 767 40.84 37.30 44.00
CA PRO A 767 41.11 38.38 44.96
C PRO A 767 40.32 39.67 44.73
N HIS A 768 39.67 39.81 43.56
CA HIS A 768 38.84 40.96 43.22
C HIS A 768 37.35 40.78 43.54
N ASN A 769 36.95 39.66 44.16
CA ASN A 769 35.58 39.42 44.60
C ASN A 769 35.45 39.59 46.13
N PRO A 770 35.05 40.79 46.62
CA PRO A 770 35.00 41.07 48.06
C PRO A 770 33.95 40.24 48.81
N ARG A 771 32.99 39.61 48.12
CA ARG A 771 31.96 38.80 48.76
C ARG A 771 32.50 37.47 49.28
N LEU A 772 33.44 36.83 48.59
CA LEU A 772 34.03 35.55 49.02
C LEU A 772 34.79 35.69 50.35
N ALA A 773 35.52 36.80 50.52
CA ALA A 773 36.26 37.10 51.76
C ALA A 773 35.32 37.39 52.95
N VAL A 774 34.17 38.04 52.70
CA VAL A 774 33.16 38.33 53.74
C VAL A 774 32.40 37.07 54.17
N MET A 775 32.21 36.11 53.25
CA MET A 775 31.49 34.85 53.51
C MET A 775 32.34 33.78 54.24
N GLY A 776 33.66 33.97 54.33
CA GLY A 776 34.58 33.08 55.05
C GLY A 776 34.65 31.66 54.47
N VAL A 777 34.51 31.54 53.15
CA VAL A 777 34.43 30.27 52.40
C VAL A 777 35.82 29.85 51.91
N GLU A 778 36.13 28.55 52.01
CA GLU A 778 37.43 27.99 51.62
C GLU A 778 37.35 27.23 50.29
N SER A 779 36.19 26.67 49.95
CA SER A 779 35.99 25.83 48.76
C SER A 779 34.75 26.24 47.95
N TYR A 780 34.78 25.96 46.66
CA TYR A 780 33.69 26.26 45.71
C TYR A 780 33.50 25.11 44.74
N GLN A 781 32.24 24.80 44.43
CA GLN A 781 31.90 23.94 43.31
C GLN A 781 30.66 24.44 42.60
N GLY A 782 30.73 24.57 41.28
CA GLY A 782 29.64 25.08 40.47
C GLY A 782 29.54 24.40 39.12
N ILE A 783 28.31 24.37 38.60
CA ILE A 783 27.99 23.81 37.30
C ILE A 783 27.04 24.72 36.53
N ALA A 784 27.21 24.75 35.20
CA ALA A 784 26.35 25.49 34.30
C ALA A 784 25.00 24.78 34.16
N LEU A 785 23.92 25.56 34.18
CA LEU A 785 22.62 25.13 33.71
C LEU A 785 22.64 25.23 32.19
N GLN A 786 22.45 24.11 31.49
CA GLN A 786 22.48 24.06 30.03
C GLN A 786 21.13 23.60 29.50
N ASP A 787 20.68 24.23 28.43
CA ASP A 787 19.52 23.77 27.67
C ASP A 787 19.85 22.51 26.85
N ARG A 788 18.83 21.91 26.21
CA ARG A 788 19.03 20.73 25.35
C ARG A 788 19.98 20.96 24.16
N GLN A 789 20.25 22.22 23.81
CA GLN A 789 21.11 22.62 22.69
C GLN A 789 22.54 22.96 23.17
N GLY A 790 22.80 22.84 24.48
CA GLY A 790 24.09 23.16 25.11
C GLY A 790 24.30 24.65 25.40
N GLN A 791 23.28 25.50 25.21
CA GLN A 791 23.33 26.91 25.57
C GLN A 791 23.25 27.07 27.09
N VAL A 792 24.14 27.88 27.65
CA VAL A 792 24.18 28.14 29.10
C VAL A 792 23.04 29.11 29.48
N LEU A 793 22.14 28.62 30.33
CA LEU A 793 20.99 29.34 30.87
C LEU A 793 21.30 30.05 32.20
N GLY A 794 22.31 29.57 32.94
CA GLY A 794 22.58 30.01 34.31
C GLY A 794 23.64 29.17 35.03
N THR A 795 23.76 29.33 36.34
CA THR A 795 24.69 28.52 37.17
C THR A 795 24.03 28.02 38.45
N LEU A 796 24.39 26.79 38.85
CA LEU A 796 24.09 26.20 40.16
C LEU A 796 25.40 25.95 40.90
N CYS A 797 25.55 26.46 42.12
CA CYS A 797 26.81 26.33 42.85
C CYS A 797 26.64 26.20 44.36
N ILE A 798 27.64 25.61 45.00
CA ILE A 798 27.79 25.49 46.45
C ILE A 798 29.13 26.09 46.89
N LEU A 799 29.15 26.62 48.11
CA LEU A 799 30.36 27.05 48.80
C LEU A 799 30.38 26.45 50.21
N ALA A 800 31.58 26.07 50.67
CA ALA A 800 31.77 25.56 52.02
C ALA A 800 32.94 26.25 52.73
N ARG A 801 32.88 26.27 54.07
CA ARG A 801 33.96 26.80 54.94
C ARG A 801 35.03 25.75 55.26
N GLN A 802 34.91 24.56 54.69
CA GLN A 802 35.85 23.44 54.78
C GLN A 802 36.07 22.87 53.37
N PRO A 803 37.15 22.10 53.14
CA PRO A 803 37.34 21.39 51.88
C PRO A 803 36.21 20.38 51.62
N ILE A 804 35.76 20.28 50.36
CA ILE A 804 34.73 19.30 49.95
C ILE A 804 35.36 17.89 50.00
N VAL A 805 34.77 16.99 50.81
CA VAL A 805 35.36 15.68 51.16
C VAL A 805 35.33 14.66 50.00
N ASP A 806 34.58 14.92 48.93
CA ASP A 806 34.53 14.12 47.70
C ASP A 806 34.02 14.97 46.52
N PRO A 807 34.92 15.59 45.73
CA PRO A 807 34.56 16.50 44.65
C PRO A 807 33.81 15.81 43.50
N GLU A 808 34.15 14.57 43.17
CA GLU A 808 33.51 13.82 42.07
C GLU A 808 32.06 13.49 42.39
N ARG A 809 31.79 13.00 43.60
CA ARG A 809 30.43 12.74 44.07
C ARG A 809 29.58 14.01 44.12
N SER A 810 30.17 15.11 44.58
CA SER A 810 29.50 16.40 44.69
C SER A 810 29.18 16.98 43.30
N GLU A 811 30.07 16.80 42.33
CA GLU A 811 29.83 17.19 40.93
C GLU A 811 28.68 16.38 40.31
N GLN A 812 28.65 15.06 40.52
CA GLN A 812 27.60 14.19 40.00
C GLN A 812 26.22 14.60 40.54
N ILE A 813 26.14 14.91 41.83
CA ILE A 813 24.90 15.38 42.46
C ILE A 813 24.48 16.73 41.85
N LEU A 814 25.40 17.69 41.72
CA LEU A 814 25.13 18.99 41.11
C LEU A 814 24.71 18.85 39.64
N ARG A 815 25.30 17.93 38.86
CA ARG A 815 24.91 17.63 37.47
C ARG A 815 23.45 17.21 37.34
N VAL A 816 23.02 16.27 38.18
CA VAL A 816 21.63 15.79 38.17
C VAL A 816 20.66 16.93 38.49
N PHE A 817 20.98 17.73 39.50
CA PHE A 817 20.14 18.86 39.87
C PHE A 817 20.19 20.03 38.89
N ALA A 818 21.32 20.24 38.21
CA ALA A 818 21.45 21.26 37.17
C ALA A 818 20.63 20.93 35.92
N ALA A 819 20.55 19.65 35.53
CA ALA A 819 19.69 19.23 34.43
C ALA A 819 18.20 19.47 34.74
N ARG A 820 17.76 19.12 35.96
CA ARG A 820 16.39 19.39 36.43
C ARG A 820 16.13 20.89 36.59
N ALA A 821 17.13 21.57 37.11
CA ALA A 821 17.45 22.99 37.05
C ALA A 821 16.96 23.70 35.78
N ALA A 822 17.66 23.34 34.71
CA ALA A 822 17.48 23.86 33.36
C ALA A 822 16.09 23.52 32.81
N ALA A 823 15.60 22.29 33.01
CA ALA A 823 14.30 21.87 32.51
C ALA A 823 13.14 22.70 33.10
N GLU A 824 13.15 22.99 34.40
CA GLU A 824 12.10 23.82 35.02
C GLU A 824 12.20 25.29 34.56
N LEU A 825 13.42 25.80 34.34
CA LEU A 825 13.64 27.14 33.80
C LEU A 825 13.17 27.28 32.33
N GLU A 826 13.45 26.27 31.50
CA GLU A 826 12.92 26.17 30.13
C GLU A 826 11.39 26.13 30.12
N ARG A 827 10.79 25.34 31.01
CA ARG A 827 9.34 25.24 31.15
C ARG A 827 8.71 26.61 31.44
N GLN A 828 9.26 27.36 32.38
CA GLN A 828 8.79 28.72 32.69
C GLN A 828 8.94 29.69 31.50
N ARG A 829 10.06 29.62 30.76
CA ARG A 829 10.27 30.45 29.56
C ARG A 829 9.27 30.13 28.46
N ALA A 830 8.99 28.85 28.22
CA ALA A 830 8.04 28.39 27.22
C ALA A 830 6.60 28.79 27.59
N GLU A 831 6.22 28.64 28.86
CA GLU A 831 4.90 29.03 29.38
C GLU A 831 4.66 30.54 29.20
N HIS A 832 5.65 31.37 29.54
CA HIS A 832 5.57 32.82 29.35
C HIS A 832 5.45 33.23 27.87
N ALA A 833 6.22 32.59 26.98
CA ALA A 833 6.15 32.85 25.54
C ALA A 833 4.79 32.45 24.94
N MET A 834 4.24 31.32 25.38
CA MET A 834 2.94 30.82 24.92
C MET A 834 1.80 31.76 25.35
N GLU A 835 1.83 32.28 26.58
CA GLU A 835 0.85 33.29 27.03
C GLU A 835 0.88 34.57 26.19
N GLN A 836 2.07 35.05 25.84
CA GLN A 836 2.22 36.24 25.00
C GLN A 836 1.66 36.00 23.59
N LEU A 837 1.99 34.87 22.98
CA LEU A 837 1.49 34.49 21.66
C LEU A 837 -0.03 34.33 21.65
N ASN A 838 -0.60 33.75 22.70
CA ASN A 838 -2.05 33.54 22.81
C ASN A 838 -2.81 34.88 22.88
N ARG A 839 -2.29 35.87 23.64
CA ARG A 839 -2.86 37.23 23.67
C ARG A 839 -2.82 37.91 22.30
N GLU A 840 -1.76 37.70 21.54
CA GLU A 840 -1.64 38.27 20.18
C GLU A 840 -2.59 37.60 19.18
N LEU A 841 -2.72 36.27 19.27
CA LEU A 841 -3.64 35.50 18.44
C LEU A 841 -5.09 35.88 18.71
N GLU A 842 -5.49 36.00 19.98
CA GLU A 842 -6.83 36.46 20.35
C GLU A 842 -7.16 37.84 19.77
N LYS A 843 -6.19 38.75 19.75
CA LYS A 843 -6.34 40.07 19.14
C LYS A 843 -6.57 39.97 17.63
N ARG A 844 -5.75 39.18 16.91
CA ARG A 844 -5.90 38.97 15.46
C ARG A 844 -7.22 38.30 15.10
N VAL A 845 -7.66 37.32 15.90
CA VAL A 845 -8.96 36.66 15.71
C VAL A 845 -10.07 37.69 15.83
N ARG A 846 -10.13 38.48 16.91
CA ARG A 846 -11.16 39.53 17.09
C ARG A 846 -11.20 40.52 15.92
N GLU A 847 -10.04 40.96 15.42
CA GLU A 847 -9.96 41.87 14.28
C GLU A 847 -10.50 41.23 12.98
N ARG A 848 -10.15 39.97 12.70
CA ARG A 848 -10.66 39.21 11.53
C ARG A 848 -12.16 38.96 11.62
N THR A 849 -12.69 38.58 12.78
CA THR A 849 -14.12 38.33 12.96
C THR A 849 -14.95 39.60 12.74
N ALA A 850 -14.46 40.74 13.23
CA ALA A 850 -15.10 42.03 13.00
C ALA A 850 -15.10 42.45 11.52
N GLN A 851 -13.98 42.22 10.81
CA GLN A 851 -13.90 42.50 9.37
C GLN A 851 -14.84 41.63 8.55
N LEU A 852 -14.96 40.34 8.87
CA LEU A 852 -15.84 39.42 8.17
C LEU A 852 -17.31 39.81 8.37
N ALA A 853 -17.71 40.09 9.61
CA ALA A 853 -19.07 40.54 9.94
C ALA A 853 -19.44 41.84 9.19
N ALA A 854 -18.54 42.82 9.14
CA ALA A 854 -18.77 44.07 8.41
C ALA A 854 -18.88 43.85 6.89
N SER A 855 -18.13 42.91 6.32
CA SER A 855 -18.22 42.56 4.90
C SER A 855 -19.53 41.85 4.55
N GLU A 856 -19.99 40.91 5.39
CA GLU A 856 -21.27 40.23 5.20
C GLU A 856 -22.46 41.19 5.30
N GLU A 857 -22.45 42.11 6.27
CA GLU A 857 -23.49 43.12 6.43
C GLU A 857 -23.55 44.05 5.20
N ARG A 858 -22.39 44.46 4.68
CA ARG A 858 -22.29 45.25 3.45
C ARG A 858 -22.93 44.54 2.25
N LEU A 859 -22.61 43.26 2.03
CA LEU A 859 -23.17 42.48 0.91
C LEU A 859 -24.69 42.27 1.04
N LYS A 860 -25.18 41.93 2.24
CA LYS A 860 -26.63 41.81 2.51
C LYS A 860 -27.38 43.12 2.25
N THR A 861 -26.75 44.25 2.59
CA THR A 861 -27.33 45.57 2.37
C THR A 861 -27.42 45.90 0.88
N LEU A 862 -26.33 45.69 0.12
CA LEU A 862 -26.31 45.91 -1.33
C LEU A 862 -27.35 45.06 -2.06
N PHE A 863 -27.48 43.77 -1.71
CA PHE A 863 -28.48 42.88 -2.29
C PHE A 863 -29.91 43.38 -2.03
N ASN A 864 -30.25 43.74 -0.79
CA ASN A 864 -31.59 44.19 -0.43
C ASN A 864 -31.96 45.59 -0.97
N GLN A 865 -30.98 46.45 -1.19
CA GLN A 865 -31.18 47.82 -1.71
C GLN A 865 -31.11 47.93 -3.24
N ALA A 866 -30.76 46.86 -3.95
CA ALA A 866 -30.77 46.85 -5.41
C ALA A 866 -32.16 47.21 -5.95
N ALA A 867 -32.20 48.08 -6.96
CA ALA A 867 -33.44 48.63 -7.50
C ALA A 867 -34.22 47.61 -8.35
N ASP A 868 -33.52 46.74 -9.07
CA ASP A 868 -34.12 45.67 -9.85
C ASP A 868 -34.63 44.54 -8.94
N ALA A 869 -35.73 43.89 -9.31
CA ALA A 869 -36.20 42.70 -8.59
C ALA A 869 -35.28 41.52 -8.88
N ILE A 870 -34.64 40.97 -7.84
CA ILE A 870 -33.69 39.87 -7.92
C ILE A 870 -34.22 38.65 -7.16
N PHE A 871 -34.19 37.49 -7.82
CA PHE A 871 -34.47 36.18 -7.24
C PHE A 871 -33.27 35.25 -7.43
N LEU A 872 -32.97 34.45 -6.41
CA LEU A 872 -32.08 33.31 -6.48
C LEU A 872 -32.92 32.04 -6.46
N LEU A 873 -32.77 31.20 -7.48
CA LEU A 873 -33.54 29.98 -7.66
C LEU A 873 -32.61 28.76 -7.61
N GLY A 874 -32.92 27.79 -6.77
CA GLY A 874 -32.27 26.48 -6.73
C GLY A 874 -33.11 25.43 -7.45
N GLU A 875 -32.68 24.16 -7.37
CA GLU A 875 -33.44 23.04 -7.93
C GLU A 875 -34.84 22.88 -7.31
N GLN A 876 -34.99 23.22 -6.03
CA GLN A 876 -36.23 23.04 -5.25
C GLN A 876 -37.13 24.29 -5.16
N GLY A 877 -36.75 25.41 -5.79
CA GLY A 877 -37.54 26.66 -5.75
C GLY A 877 -36.73 27.91 -5.37
N PHE A 878 -37.37 28.91 -4.77
CA PHE A 878 -36.72 30.16 -4.37
C PHE A 878 -35.77 29.96 -3.17
N ILE A 879 -34.50 30.36 -3.33
CA ILE A 879 -33.47 30.35 -2.28
C ILE A 879 -33.47 31.69 -1.53
N ASP A 880 -33.40 32.80 -2.27
CA ASP A 880 -33.48 34.15 -1.70
C ASP A 880 -34.06 35.16 -2.70
N CYS A 881 -34.52 36.31 -2.21
CA CYS A 881 -34.96 37.44 -3.05
C CYS A 881 -34.67 38.79 -2.36
N ASN A 882 -34.55 39.86 -3.13
CA ASN A 882 -34.36 41.19 -2.57
C ASN A 882 -35.69 41.91 -2.27
N ARG A 883 -35.62 43.11 -1.68
CA ARG A 883 -36.81 43.89 -1.35
C ARG A 883 -37.62 44.31 -2.59
N ALA A 884 -36.93 44.64 -3.68
CA ALA A 884 -37.58 45.02 -4.94
C ALA A 884 -38.42 43.87 -5.52
N ALA A 885 -37.96 42.62 -5.41
CA ALA A 885 -38.71 41.43 -5.81
C ALA A 885 -40.01 41.23 -5.02
N LEU A 886 -39.98 41.41 -3.69
CA LEU A 886 -41.20 41.36 -2.87
C LEU A 886 -42.20 42.44 -3.25
N HIS A 887 -41.72 43.66 -3.52
CA HIS A 887 -42.57 44.78 -3.94
C HIS A 887 -43.18 44.55 -5.33
N LEU A 888 -42.39 44.03 -6.28
CA LEU A 888 -42.85 43.71 -7.63
C LEU A 888 -43.99 42.67 -7.60
N LEU A 889 -43.85 41.60 -6.83
CA LEU A 889 -44.88 40.55 -6.74
C LEU A 889 -45.97 40.81 -5.68
N ARG A 890 -45.85 41.90 -4.91
CA ARG A 890 -46.74 42.30 -3.80
C ARG A 890 -46.86 41.26 -2.68
N PHE A 891 -45.77 40.58 -2.33
CA PHE A 891 -45.72 39.69 -1.16
C PHE A 891 -45.26 40.43 0.10
N SER A 892 -45.84 40.09 1.25
CA SER A 892 -45.56 40.78 2.52
C SER A 892 -44.22 40.38 3.15
N ASN A 893 -43.76 39.15 2.88
CA ASN A 893 -42.50 38.63 3.40
C ASN A 893 -41.93 37.54 2.48
N LYS A 894 -40.65 37.21 2.66
CA LYS A 894 -39.96 36.17 1.87
C LYS A 894 -40.54 34.76 2.07
N LYS A 895 -41.05 34.45 3.27
CA LYS A 895 -41.54 33.10 3.60
C LYS A 895 -42.75 32.70 2.75
N GLU A 896 -43.65 33.64 2.50
CA GLU A 896 -44.82 33.42 1.62
C GLU A 896 -44.37 33.12 0.18
N LEU A 897 -43.38 33.86 -0.33
CA LEU A 897 -42.86 33.63 -1.67
C LEU A 897 -42.10 32.29 -1.78
N PHE A 898 -41.30 31.92 -0.77
CA PHE A 898 -40.51 30.68 -0.79
C PHE A 898 -41.36 29.42 -0.64
N ALA A 899 -42.61 29.54 -0.17
CA ALA A 899 -43.57 28.44 -0.14
C ALA A 899 -44.17 28.14 -1.51
N LEU A 900 -43.98 29.02 -2.50
CA LEU A 900 -44.50 28.86 -3.86
C LEU A 900 -43.43 28.31 -4.80
N GLU A 901 -43.88 27.55 -5.79
CA GLU A 901 -43.03 27.19 -6.92
C GLU A 901 -42.93 28.36 -7.92
N PRO A 902 -41.81 28.51 -8.66
CA PRO A 902 -41.65 29.60 -9.64
C PRO A 902 -42.72 29.65 -10.74
N ASN A 903 -43.36 28.52 -11.05
CA ASN A 903 -44.47 28.45 -12.00
C ASN A 903 -45.78 29.05 -11.45
N GLN A 904 -45.98 29.10 -10.12
CA GLN A 904 -47.20 29.57 -9.46
C GLN A 904 -47.31 31.10 -9.43
N ILE A 905 -46.20 31.81 -9.64
CA ILE A 905 -46.19 33.27 -9.84
C ILE A 905 -46.40 33.66 -11.32
N SER A 906 -46.94 32.75 -12.13
CA SER A 906 -47.24 32.93 -13.54
C SER A 906 -48.64 32.38 -13.84
N PRO A 907 -49.35 32.90 -14.85
CA PRO A 907 -50.62 32.32 -15.28
C PRO A 907 -50.43 30.90 -15.81
N GLU A 908 -51.50 30.10 -15.88
CA GLU A 908 -51.43 28.71 -16.35
C GLU A 908 -50.85 28.59 -17.77
N ARG A 909 -51.19 29.54 -18.65
CA ARG A 909 -50.68 29.64 -20.02
C ARG A 909 -50.09 31.02 -20.31
N GLN A 910 -49.00 31.04 -21.06
CA GLN A 910 -48.42 32.26 -21.60
C GLN A 910 -49.19 32.75 -22.84
N PRO A 911 -49.03 34.00 -23.28
CA PRO A 911 -49.81 34.59 -24.39
C PRO A 911 -49.68 33.89 -25.76
N ASP A 912 -48.67 33.03 -25.92
CA ASP A 912 -48.49 32.16 -27.10
C ASP A 912 -49.29 30.84 -27.02
N GLY A 913 -50.04 30.64 -25.93
CA GLY A 913 -50.86 29.46 -25.67
C GLY A 913 -50.14 28.30 -25.00
N GLN A 914 -48.81 28.37 -24.78
CA GLN A 914 -48.05 27.29 -24.11
C GLN A 914 -48.27 27.29 -22.59
N LEU A 915 -48.20 26.12 -21.96
CA LEU A 915 -48.22 26.01 -20.49
C LEU A 915 -46.97 26.64 -19.90
N SER A 916 -47.13 27.51 -18.91
CA SER A 916 -46.02 28.24 -18.29
C SER A 916 -44.95 27.31 -17.73
N ALA A 917 -45.32 26.18 -17.13
CA ALA A 917 -44.38 25.20 -16.60
C ALA A 917 -43.49 24.56 -17.69
N VAL A 918 -44.08 24.26 -18.86
CA VAL A 918 -43.35 23.65 -19.99
C VAL A 918 -42.43 24.70 -20.63
N LYS A 919 -42.94 25.91 -20.85
CA LYS A 919 -42.16 26.97 -21.45
C LYS A 919 -40.99 27.42 -20.55
N ALA A 920 -41.18 27.43 -19.23
CA ALA A 920 -40.13 27.76 -18.27
C ALA A 920 -38.92 26.81 -18.37
N GLN A 921 -39.15 25.51 -18.55
CA GLN A 921 -38.06 24.53 -18.74
C GLN A 921 -37.24 24.85 -20.00
N SER A 922 -37.90 25.24 -21.10
CA SER A 922 -37.22 25.67 -22.32
C SER A 922 -36.38 26.93 -22.08
N MET A 923 -36.90 27.91 -21.33
CA MET A 923 -36.14 29.13 -21.00
C MET A 923 -34.91 28.82 -20.12
N ILE A 924 -35.03 27.88 -19.17
CA ILE A 924 -33.91 27.43 -18.32
C ILE A 924 -32.84 26.73 -19.16
N GLN A 925 -33.23 25.88 -20.10
CA GLN A 925 -32.28 25.21 -21.00
C GLN A 925 -31.53 26.21 -21.89
N GLU A 926 -32.22 27.21 -22.44
CA GLU A 926 -31.58 28.30 -23.21
C GLU A 926 -30.60 29.10 -22.34
N ALA A 927 -30.95 29.39 -21.08
CA ALA A 927 -30.06 30.08 -20.14
C ALA A 927 -28.78 29.26 -19.81
N LEU A 928 -28.92 27.94 -19.63
CA LEU A 928 -27.79 27.03 -19.41
C LEU A 928 -26.85 26.97 -20.62
N GLN A 929 -27.39 27.06 -21.85
CA GLN A 929 -26.58 27.07 -23.07
C GLN A 929 -25.91 28.42 -23.32
N ARG A 930 -26.62 29.54 -23.14
CA ARG A 930 -26.15 30.88 -23.51
C ARG A 930 -25.44 31.63 -22.38
N SER A 931 -25.33 31.05 -21.18
CA SER A 931 -24.77 31.65 -19.95
C SER A 931 -25.53 32.87 -19.40
N SER A 932 -26.41 33.51 -20.18
CA SER A 932 -27.44 34.44 -19.73
C SER A 932 -28.51 34.53 -20.82
N PHE A 933 -29.78 34.53 -20.43
CA PHE A 933 -30.88 34.58 -21.40
C PHE A 933 -31.98 35.55 -20.94
N ARG A 934 -32.37 36.45 -21.86
CA ARG A 934 -33.36 37.50 -21.63
C ARG A 934 -34.59 37.27 -22.50
N PHE A 935 -35.77 37.30 -21.90
CA PHE A 935 -37.05 37.06 -22.57
C PHE A 935 -38.20 37.81 -21.89
N GLU A 936 -39.30 38.03 -22.62
CA GLU A 936 -40.53 38.59 -22.07
C GLU A 936 -41.43 37.46 -21.53
N TRP A 937 -42.02 37.67 -20.37
CA TRP A 937 -42.82 36.70 -19.63
C TRP A 937 -44.01 37.38 -18.98
N VAL A 938 -45.16 36.72 -18.89
CA VAL A 938 -46.28 37.22 -18.09
C VAL A 938 -46.23 36.58 -16.71
N HIS A 939 -46.14 37.42 -15.68
CA HIS A 939 -46.21 37.01 -14.28
C HIS A 939 -47.55 37.41 -13.66
N GLN A 940 -47.86 36.80 -12.53
CA GLN A 940 -49.04 37.06 -11.72
C GLN A 940 -48.61 37.52 -10.32
N ARG A 941 -49.14 38.66 -9.86
CA ARG A 941 -48.92 39.17 -8.51
C ARG A 941 -49.74 38.38 -7.49
N SER A 942 -49.47 38.59 -6.20
CA SER A 942 -50.16 37.90 -5.10
C SER A 942 -51.69 38.11 -5.08
N ASP A 943 -52.19 39.22 -5.64
CA ASP A 943 -53.62 39.55 -5.77
C ASP A 943 -54.28 39.00 -7.06
N GLY A 944 -53.49 38.33 -7.90
CA GLY A 944 -53.93 37.76 -9.17
C GLY A 944 -53.79 38.68 -10.39
N GLU A 945 -53.32 39.92 -10.21
CA GLU A 945 -53.05 40.83 -11.34
C GLU A 945 -51.94 40.27 -12.23
N GLN A 946 -52.22 40.12 -13.53
CA GLN A 946 -51.23 39.71 -14.52
C GLN A 946 -50.49 40.93 -15.08
N PHE A 947 -49.17 40.84 -15.18
CA PHE A 947 -48.33 41.91 -15.71
C PHE A 947 -47.23 41.35 -16.60
N TRP A 948 -46.76 42.18 -17.54
CA TRP A 948 -45.64 41.83 -18.40
C TRP A 948 -44.33 42.11 -17.70
N ALA A 949 -43.48 41.11 -17.64
CA ALA A 949 -42.14 41.19 -17.09
C ALA A 949 -41.09 40.83 -18.13
N GLU A 950 -39.99 41.56 -18.14
CA GLU A 950 -38.77 41.15 -18.80
C GLU A 950 -37.89 40.40 -17.80
N ILE A 951 -37.55 39.15 -18.13
CA ILE A 951 -36.81 38.24 -17.27
C ILE A 951 -35.42 38.02 -17.86
N THR A 952 -34.40 38.13 -17.01
CA THR A 952 -33.02 37.73 -17.33
C THR A 952 -32.58 36.61 -16.39
N LEU A 953 -32.33 35.43 -16.93
CA LEU A 953 -31.87 34.25 -16.19
C LEU A 953 -30.38 34.00 -16.42
N THR A 954 -29.60 33.90 -15.34
CA THR A 954 -28.16 33.64 -15.38
C THR A 954 -27.79 32.50 -14.42
N PRO A 955 -27.28 31.35 -14.91
CA PRO A 955 -26.83 30.26 -14.04
C PRO A 955 -25.49 30.61 -13.36
N ILE A 956 -25.41 30.39 -12.05
CA ILE A 956 -24.23 30.58 -11.22
C ILE A 956 -23.88 29.23 -10.57
N LYS A 957 -22.64 28.77 -10.73
CA LYS A 957 -22.16 27.54 -10.08
C LYS A 957 -21.71 27.84 -8.66
N TYR A 958 -22.36 27.25 -7.67
CA TYR A 958 -22.03 27.41 -6.25
C TYR A 958 -22.00 26.04 -5.56
N GLN A 959 -20.87 25.67 -4.96
CA GLN A 959 -20.69 24.39 -4.23
C GLN A 959 -21.17 23.15 -5.01
N GLU A 960 -20.83 23.09 -6.30
CA GLU A 960 -21.22 22.04 -7.26
C GLU A 960 -22.70 22.03 -7.72
N GLU A 961 -23.55 22.89 -7.17
CA GLU A 961 -24.94 23.09 -7.62
C GLU A 961 -25.06 24.32 -8.55
N ILE A 962 -26.08 24.33 -9.41
CA ILE A 962 -26.40 25.48 -10.26
C ILE A 962 -27.54 26.26 -9.61
N ILE A 963 -27.27 27.51 -9.26
CA ILE A 963 -28.25 28.47 -8.76
C ILE A 963 -28.54 29.47 -9.89
N PHE A 964 -29.80 29.73 -10.20
CA PHE A 964 -30.16 30.74 -11.18
C PHE A 964 -30.36 32.10 -10.51
N HIS A 965 -29.58 33.09 -10.96
CA HIS A 965 -29.79 34.49 -10.67
C HIS A 965 -30.78 35.06 -11.70
N CYS A 966 -31.97 35.41 -11.22
CA CYS A 966 -33.08 35.91 -12.02
C CYS A 966 -33.31 37.39 -11.72
N ILE A 967 -33.30 38.23 -12.76
CA ILE A 967 -33.67 39.64 -12.68
C ILE A 967 -35.00 39.81 -13.41
N ALA A 968 -36.00 40.42 -12.76
CA ALA A 968 -37.30 40.71 -13.35
C ALA A 968 -37.58 42.23 -13.38
N ARG A 969 -38.10 42.73 -14.49
CA ARG A 969 -38.51 44.14 -14.66
C ARG A 969 -39.90 44.24 -15.24
N ASP A 970 -40.77 45.06 -14.65
CA ASP A 970 -42.10 45.31 -15.20
C ASP A 970 -42.01 46.15 -16.48
N ILE A 971 -42.64 45.69 -17.57
CA ILE A 971 -42.67 46.35 -18.88
C ILE A 971 -44.11 46.62 -19.35
N SER A 972 -45.09 46.56 -18.45
CA SER A 972 -46.52 46.67 -18.79
C SER A 972 -46.86 48.02 -19.45
N ASP A 973 -46.30 49.13 -18.96
CA ASP A 973 -46.50 50.46 -19.54
C ASP A 973 -46.01 50.54 -20.99
N ARG A 974 -44.86 49.91 -21.29
CA ARG A 974 -44.32 49.83 -22.65
C ARG A 974 -45.29 49.12 -23.59
N LYS A 975 -45.86 47.99 -23.15
CA LYS A 975 -46.81 47.20 -23.94
C LYS A 975 -48.12 47.95 -24.20
N GLN A 976 -48.62 48.72 -23.23
CA GLN A 976 -49.82 49.54 -23.42
C GLN A 976 -49.61 50.65 -24.46
N LEU A 977 -48.46 51.32 -24.44
CA LEU A 977 -48.12 52.34 -25.43
C LEU A 977 -48.00 51.77 -26.85
N GLU A 978 -47.37 50.60 -27.00
CA GLU A 978 -47.27 49.90 -28.29
C GLU A 978 -48.67 49.56 -28.84
N GLN A 979 -49.58 49.11 -27.97
CA GLN A 979 -50.94 48.74 -28.36
C GLN A 979 -51.80 49.96 -28.78
N GLU A 980 -51.69 51.08 -28.05
CA GLU A 980 -52.44 52.29 -28.38
C GLU A 980 -51.97 52.93 -29.70
N GLN A 981 -50.65 52.91 -29.95
CA GLN A 981 -50.11 53.39 -31.23
C GLN A 981 -50.64 52.56 -32.42
N ALA A 982 -50.67 51.23 -32.29
CA ALA A 982 -51.23 50.35 -33.32
C ALA A 982 -52.73 50.62 -33.57
N ARG A 983 -53.49 50.91 -32.51
CA ARG A 983 -54.91 51.25 -32.59
C ARG A 983 -55.16 52.54 -33.39
N LEU A 984 -54.37 53.59 -33.15
CA LEU A 984 -54.53 54.88 -33.84
C LEU A 984 -54.24 54.78 -35.34
N ILE A 985 -53.19 54.06 -35.74
CA ILE A 985 -52.88 53.81 -37.16
C ILE A 985 -54.03 53.04 -37.84
N GLY A 986 -54.58 52.02 -37.15
CA GLY A 986 -55.72 51.25 -37.66
C GLY A 986 -56.96 52.10 -37.94
N VAL A 987 -57.23 53.14 -37.13
CA VAL A 987 -58.37 54.05 -37.35
C VAL A 987 -58.16 54.94 -38.58
N LEU A 988 -56.96 55.51 -38.76
CA LEU A 988 -56.65 56.40 -39.89
C LEU A 988 -56.69 55.66 -41.25
N GLU A 989 -56.31 54.38 -41.28
CA GLU A 989 -56.37 53.54 -42.48
C GLU A 989 -57.80 53.16 -42.91
N ALA A 990 -58.75 53.15 -41.99
CA ALA A 990 -60.12 52.65 -42.24
C ALA A 990 -61.14 53.74 -42.66
N THR A 991 -60.79 55.02 -42.56
CA THR A 991 -61.71 56.14 -42.86
C THR A 991 -62.06 56.24 -44.36
N PRO A 992 -63.30 56.60 -44.74
CA PRO A 992 -63.71 56.77 -46.14
C PRO A 992 -63.15 58.03 -46.81
N ASP A 993 -62.77 59.06 -46.05
CA ASP A 993 -62.23 60.32 -46.58
C ASP A 993 -60.80 60.14 -47.08
N PHE A 994 -60.35 60.97 -48.02
CA PHE A 994 -58.94 61.01 -48.41
C PHE A 994 -58.14 61.77 -47.36
N ILE A 995 -57.24 61.05 -46.68
CA ILE A 995 -56.35 61.65 -45.69
C ILE A 995 -54.90 61.43 -46.13
N GLY A 996 -54.15 62.52 -46.15
CA GLY A 996 -52.72 62.53 -46.44
C GLY A 996 -51.97 63.40 -45.44
N ILE A 997 -50.71 63.07 -45.24
CA ILE A 997 -49.72 63.86 -44.50
C ILE A 997 -48.64 64.21 -45.50
N ALA A 998 -48.29 65.49 -45.58
CA ALA A 998 -47.25 65.99 -46.46
C ALA A 998 -46.31 66.96 -45.74
N THR A 999 -45.13 67.17 -46.30
CA THR A 999 -44.19 68.19 -45.84
C THR A 999 -44.71 69.59 -46.18
N ALA A 1000 -44.16 70.62 -45.55
CA ALA A 1000 -44.54 72.02 -45.81
C ALA A 1000 -44.26 72.48 -47.26
N LYS A 1001 -43.47 71.73 -48.03
CA LYS A 1001 -43.22 71.97 -49.47
C LYS A 1001 -44.22 71.27 -50.38
N GLY A 1002 -45.15 70.50 -49.81
CA GLY A 1002 -46.16 69.74 -50.54
C GLY A 1002 -45.78 68.29 -50.85
N GLU A 1003 -44.68 67.74 -50.30
CA GLU A 1003 -44.26 66.35 -50.59
C GLU A 1003 -45.05 65.35 -49.74
N ILE A 1004 -45.63 64.32 -50.35
CA ILE A 1004 -46.51 63.37 -49.65
C ILE A 1004 -45.68 62.37 -48.81
N LEU A 1005 -45.88 62.32 -47.48
CA LEU A 1005 -45.19 61.41 -46.55
C LEU A 1005 -45.98 60.12 -46.27
N TRP A 1006 -47.30 60.25 -46.14
CA TRP A 1006 -48.20 59.13 -45.89
C TRP A 1006 -49.59 59.51 -46.38
N HIS A 1007 -50.36 58.53 -46.84
CA HIS A 1007 -51.77 58.70 -47.13
C HIS A 1007 -52.51 57.40 -46.81
N ASN A 1008 -53.81 57.49 -46.59
CA ASN A 1008 -54.61 56.35 -46.20
C ASN A 1008 -54.96 55.43 -47.38
N LYS A 1009 -55.47 54.24 -47.06
CA LYS A 1009 -55.93 53.25 -48.04
C LYS A 1009 -56.92 53.81 -49.06
N ARG A 1010 -57.81 54.73 -48.68
CA ARG A 1010 -58.81 55.28 -49.61
C ARG A 1010 -58.20 56.10 -50.73
N LEU A 1011 -57.20 56.94 -50.44
CA LEU A 1011 -56.52 57.68 -51.50
C LEU A 1011 -55.76 56.74 -52.44
N ARG A 1012 -55.16 55.65 -51.91
CA ARG A 1012 -54.52 54.58 -52.72
C ARG A 1012 -55.51 53.85 -53.63
N GLU A 1013 -56.73 53.62 -53.17
CA GLU A 1013 -57.77 52.96 -53.96
C GLU A 1013 -58.34 53.85 -55.07
N PHE A 1014 -58.43 55.16 -54.82
CA PHE A 1014 -58.94 56.13 -55.79
C PHE A 1014 -57.96 56.44 -56.92
N ARG A 1015 -56.67 56.56 -56.57
CA ARG A 1015 -55.55 56.78 -57.49
C ARG A 1015 -54.45 55.78 -57.13
N SER A 1016 -54.42 54.68 -57.86
CA SER A 1016 -53.47 53.57 -57.64
C SER A 1016 -52.03 53.88 -58.06
N ASP A 1017 -51.85 54.92 -58.88
CA ASP A 1017 -50.57 55.52 -59.23
C ASP A 1017 -49.94 56.31 -58.06
N LEU A 1018 -50.75 56.85 -57.13
CA LEU A 1018 -50.30 57.40 -55.86
C LEU A 1018 -49.89 56.27 -54.92
N GLY A 1019 -48.64 55.85 -55.07
CA GLY A 1019 -48.05 54.70 -54.38
C GLY A 1019 -46.78 54.19 -55.04
N ASN A 1020 -46.48 54.64 -56.27
CA ASN A 1020 -45.17 54.47 -56.89
C ASN A 1020 -44.32 55.74 -56.66
N PRO A 1021 -43.19 55.68 -55.93
CA PRO A 1021 -42.43 56.87 -55.51
C PRO A 1021 -41.88 57.74 -56.65
N ASP A 1022 -41.90 57.26 -57.89
CA ASP A 1022 -41.34 57.96 -59.05
C ASP A 1022 -42.34 58.84 -59.83
N ASN A 1023 -43.66 58.70 -59.65
CA ASN A 1023 -44.64 59.33 -60.55
C ASN A 1023 -45.36 60.57 -59.98
N HIS A 1024 -45.58 60.66 -58.67
CA HIS A 1024 -46.29 61.78 -58.05
C HIS A 1024 -45.73 62.02 -56.63
N GLN A 1025 -44.81 62.97 -56.48
CA GLN A 1025 -44.15 63.26 -55.20
C GLN A 1025 -44.77 64.47 -54.48
N LEU A 1026 -45.44 65.35 -55.22
CA LEU A 1026 -46.04 66.56 -54.68
C LEU A 1026 -47.57 66.47 -54.73
N ILE A 1027 -48.24 67.06 -53.74
CA ILE A 1027 -49.72 67.17 -53.71
C ILE A 1027 -50.23 67.78 -55.02
N SER A 1028 -49.50 68.75 -55.60
CA SER A 1028 -49.86 69.40 -56.85
C SER A 1028 -50.00 68.44 -58.03
N ASP A 1029 -49.32 67.31 -58.03
CA ASP A 1029 -49.37 66.38 -59.17
C ASP A 1029 -50.74 65.68 -59.30
N CYS A 1030 -51.56 65.77 -58.25
CA CYS A 1030 -52.91 65.20 -58.19
C CYS A 1030 -54.00 66.20 -58.56
N HIS A 1031 -53.66 67.45 -58.88
CA HIS A 1031 -54.60 68.52 -59.12
C HIS A 1031 -54.35 69.17 -60.49
N PRO A 1032 -55.39 69.75 -61.13
CA PRO A 1032 -55.22 70.49 -62.37
C PRO A 1032 -54.35 71.75 -62.18
N ASP A 1033 -53.72 72.23 -63.26
CA ASP A 1033 -52.76 73.35 -63.19
C ASP A 1033 -53.32 74.63 -62.54
N TRP A 1034 -54.61 74.91 -62.71
CA TRP A 1034 -55.26 76.07 -62.09
C TRP A 1034 -55.40 75.91 -60.57
N VAL A 1035 -55.65 74.69 -60.10
CA VAL A 1035 -55.71 74.35 -58.67
C VAL A 1035 -54.31 74.36 -58.07
N ASN A 1036 -53.30 73.93 -58.81
CA ASN A 1036 -51.90 73.95 -58.36
C ASN A 1036 -51.41 75.35 -58.01
N GLN A 1037 -51.82 76.35 -58.80
CA GLN A 1037 -51.52 77.74 -58.48
C GLN A 1037 -52.17 78.16 -57.17
N ILE A 1038 -53.39 77.71 -56.88
CA ILE A 1038 -54.07 77.97 -55.61
C ILE A 1038 -53.36 77.23 -54.47
N ILE A 1039 -53.00 75.96 -54.64
CA ILE A 1039 -52.36 75.16 -53.59
C ILE A 1039 -51.02 75.76 -53.18
N VAL A 1040 -50.17 76.07 -54.16
CA VAL A 1040 -48.80 76.53 -53.92
C VAL A 1040 -48.77 77.99 -53.45
N ASN A 1041 -49.58 78.87 -54.04
CA ASN A 1041 -49.49 80.30 -53.74
C ASN A 1041 -50.42 80.74 -52.59
N GLU A 1042 -51.51 80.00 -52.33
CA GLU A 1042 -52.52 80.40 -51.35
C GLU A 1042 -52.74 79.35 -50.26
N ALA A 1043 -53.05 78.10 -50.63
CA ALA A 1043 -53.52 77.10 -49.67
C ALA A 1043 -52.42 76.68 -48.68
N LEU A 1044 -51.23 76.30 -49.16
CA LEU A 1044 -50.11 75.90 -48.32
C LEU A 1044 -49.57 77.07 -47.49
N PRO A 1045 -49.29 78.26 -48.05
CA PRO A 1045 -48.86 79.41 -47.25
C PRO A 1045 -49.89 79.81 -46.19
N SER A 1046 -51.18 79.81 -46.54
CA SER A 1046 -52.25 80.15 -45.58
C SER A 1046 -52.40 79.10 -44.49
N ALA A 1047 -52.33 77.80 -44.81
CA ALA A 1047 -52.36 76.74 -43.81
C ALA A 1047 -51.13 76.79 -42.87
N ILE A 1048 -49.94 77.13 -43.39
CA ILE A 1048 -48.73 77.34 -42.58
C ILE A 1048 -48.88 78.55 -41.67
N GLN A 1049 -49.45 79.65 -42.16
CA GLN A 1049 -49.57 80.90 -41.39
C GLN A 1049 -50.73 80.88 -40.38
N HIS A 1050 -51.89 80.30 -40.75
CA HIS A 1050 -53.13 80.35 -39.98
C HIS A 1050 -53.51 79.00 -39.34
N GLY A 1051 -52.73 77.95 -39.57
CA GLY A 1051 -52.92 76.60 -39.02
C GLY A 1051 -53.88 75.71 -39.81
N SER A 1052 -54.79 76.27 -40.61
CA SER A 1052 -55.65 75.51 -41.51
C SER A 1052 -56.17 76.37 -42.67
N ARG A 1053 -56.51 75.71 -43.78
CA ARG A 1053 -57.22 76.32 -44.92
C ARG A 1053 -58.26 75.32 -45.41
N SER A 1054 -59.50 75.77 -45.51
CA SER A 1054 -60.61 75.03 -46.14
C SER A 1054 -61.03 75.74 -47.43
N GLY A 1055 -61.35 74.96 -48.46
CA GLY A 1055 -61.90 75.48 -49.70
C GLY A 1055 -62.06 74.35 -50.71
N GLU A 1056 -62.87 74.60 -51.73
CA GLU A 1056 -63.10 73.65 -52.81
C GLU A 1056 -61.89 73.65 -53.76
N LEU A 1057 -61.48 72.46 -54.18
CA LEU A 1057 -60.36 72.21 -55.09
C LEU A 1057 -60.73 70.99 -55.92
N ALA A 1058 -60.42 71.00 -57.21
CA ALA A 1058 -60.61 69.84 -58.06
C ALA A 1058 -59.39 68.90 -57.98
N LEU A 1059 -59.62 67.60 -57.99
CA LEU A 1059 -58.60 66.54 -58.11
C LEU A 1059 -58.64 65.96 -59.53
N LEU A 1060 -57.51 65.43 -60.01
CA LEU A 1060 -57.45 64.68 -61.25
C LEU A 1060 -57.62 63.18 -60.98
N ASP A 1061 -58.45 62.52 -61.79
CA ASP A 1061 -58.50 61.05 -61.81
C ASP A 1061 -57.26 60.45 -62.52
N GLU A 1062 -57.09 59.12 -62.48
CA GLU A 1062 -55.98 58.42 -63.17
C GLU A 1062 -55.92 58.69 -64.69
N LYS A 1063 -57.00 59.18 -65.30
CA LYS A 1063 -57.10 59.47 -66.74
C LYS A 1063 -56.96 60.98 -67.04
N GLY A 1064 -56.72 61.81 -66.02
CA GLY A 1064 -56.55 63.25 -66.14
C GLY A 1064 -57.86 64.04 -66.26
N HIS A 1065 -59.01 63.46 -65.91
CA HIS A 1065 -60.27 64.22 -65.82
C HIS A 1065 -60.37 64.96 -64.49
N GLU A 1066 -60.84 66.20 -64.53
CA GLU A 1066 -61.09 66.99 -63.32
C GLU A 1066 -62.34 66.46 -62.59
N ILE A 1067 -62.16 66.10 -61.33
CA ILE A 1067 -63.21 65.79 -60.36
C ILE A 1067 -63.28 67.00 -59.42
N PRO A 1068 -64.37 67.78 -59.46
CA PRO A 1068 -64.48 69.01 -58.68
C PRO A 1068 -64.54 68.80 -57.17
#